data_AF-A0A8C6SV16-F1
#
_entry.id   AF-A0A8C6SV16-F1
#
_cell.length_a   1.000
_cell.length_b   1.000
_cell.length_c   1.000
_cell.angle_alpha   90.00
_cell.angle_beta   90.00
_cell.angle_gamma   90.00
#
_symmetry.space_group_name_H-M   'P 1'
#
loop_
_entity.id
_entity.type
_entity.pdbx_description
1 polymer ?
#
loop_
_entity_poly.entity_id
_entity_poly.type
_entity_poly.pdbx_seq_one_letter_code
_entity_poly.pdbx_strand_id
1 'polypeptide(L)'
;LKSKVFSCSKHSILFCRRNLTALEVLPGGGWDNLRNMDMGRVMNLSYFQCQTTEDGLYLIPDEVFVIPQKETDVKTSSEIISSWTKQKSATSKSINAEVSFFSMLNGKFSTENQRMKTHQIKYSAQTARVQVRDWLYTVKAPPNFTLDSRFAQQVKDIAEAIDNDQMNNTAYLSEKMVVDYGTHVITTVDAGATLVQEDYLDSKYVSDNAQQGVSTEAQASFHFSTLFIFEDLKFGIGIKNSEQSSSHHTYESNIKDSNTESHGGVPFYPGMTVQKWQESTRNNLVAIDRLGVPLHHLINHNTLPDLPQPTVEKVSQSIQKAIERYYEVNTRPGCVDVSSKNYNFQANVDASCEGPATNLSFGGVYQQCEQLTQDAGPLCDKLAQRNPDTGNFSCRAPYTPTLLRSEEAEEDYSMNECYDQQKRCGFLGWSYCNDRVCENKHYSRSARINTYWCSVNGNAPDNSGYLFGGLYSPSMPNPITNSKGCPPNFTPVKFLSDGMMLCLSRDYETGSRYAVQFGGLFSCQSNNPLANGQRRCPPQFSQHSATVSDGCEIVYCVQSNSFTEGELKPVSLPPFTRPPLVRMEANSTVIVMTEGEKTWVRVGNAKQWKMAKPEEIQNMMRMTSNCEKTGVDFGALALLALVTGTMNWSNRFTGIRF
;
A
#
# COMPACT_ATOMS: atom_id res chain seq x y z
N LEU A 1 39.46 -39.48 24.34
CA LEU A 1 39.04 -38.58 23.24
C LEU A 1 37.82 -39.20 22.55
N LYS A 2 36.61 -38.79 22.98
CA LYS A 2 35.35 -39.28 22.41
C LYS A 2 35.11 -38.58 21.06
N SER A 3 34.83 -39.39 20.04
CA SER A 3 34.44 -38.94 18.69
C SER A 3 33.16 -38.11 18.75
N LYS A 4 33.26 -36.81 18.44
CA LYS A 4 32.11 -36.04 17.98
C LYS A 4 31.83 -36.44 16.54
N VAL A 5 30.87 -37.33 16.36
CA VAL A 5 30.18 -37.50 15.08
C VAL A 5 29.42 -36.20 14.85
N PHE A 6 29.93 -35.34 13.97
CA PHE A 6 29.15 -34.26 13.40
C PHE A 6 28.04 -34.90 12.56
N SER A 7 26.83 -34.98 13.13
CA SER A 7 25.62 -35.25 12.35
C SER A 7 25.41 -34.04 11.43
N CYS A 8 25.85 -34.14 10.17
CA CYS A 8 25.39 -33.24 9.13
C CYS A 8 23.87 -33.39 9.03
N SER A 9 23.17 -32.38 9.52
CA SER A 9 21.73 -32.18 9.38
C SER A 9 21.34 -32.30 7.89
N LYS A 10 20.89 -33.49 7.45
CA LYS A 10 20.34 -33.77 6.12
C LYS A 10 18.92 -33.20 5.99
N HIS A 11 18.81 -31.87 5.93
CA HIS A 11 17.54 -31.17 6.09
C HIS A 11 17.35 -30.10 5.00
N SER A 12 17.35 -30.53 3.73
CA SER A 12 17.11 -29.64 2.59
C SER A 12 16.32 -30.34 1.48
N ILE A 13 15.66 -29.56 0.63
CA ILE A 13 14.91 -30.06 -0.54
C ILE A 13 15.77 -30.97 -1.44
N LEU A 14 17.09 -30.72 -1.47
CA LEU A 14 18.07 -31.54 -2.20
C LEU A 14 18.12 -32.98 -1.69
N PHE A 15 17.86 -33.22 -0.39
CA PHE A 15 17.81 -34.56 0.18
C PHE A 15 16.61 -35.37 -0.34
N CYS A 16 15.45 -34.72 -0.51
CA CYS A 16 14.25 -35.35 -1.01
C CYS A 16 14.21 -35.50 -2.54
N ARG A 17 15.10 -34.80 -3.25
CA ARG A 17 15.15 -34.76 -4.72
C ARG A 17 15.60 -36.09 -5.32
N ARG A 18 14.68 -37.06 -5.44
CA ARG A 18 14.87 -38.38 -6.06
C ARG A 18 14.48 -38.36 -7.55
N ASN A 19 15.11 -37.51 -8.35
CA ASN A 19 14.74 -37.22 -9.76
C ASN A 19 13.36 -36.57 -9.97
N LEU A 20 12.66 -36.18 -8.90
CA LEU A 20 11.44 -35.39 -8.96
C LEU A 20 11.76 -33.89 -8.95
N THR A 21 10.96 -33.12 -9.68
CA THR A 21 10.96 -31.65 -9.61
C THR A 21 10.12 -31.21 -8.42
N ALA A 22 10.51 -30.10 -7.79
CA ALA A 22 9.65 -29.48 -6.78
C ALA A 22 8.55 -28.70 -7.49
N LEU A 23 7.34 -28.75 -6.94
CA LEU A 23 6.26 -27.91 -7.45
C LEU A 23 6.61 -26.44 -7.18
N GLU A 24 6.72 -25.64 -8.24
CA GLU A 24 7.13 -24.24 -8.14
C GLU A 24 5.98 -23.31 -7.72
N VAL A 25 4.73 -23.74 -7.95
CA VAL A 25 3.52 -22.99 -7.65
C VAL A 25 3.05 -23.33 -6.23
N LEU A 26 3.41 -22.50 -5.26
CA LEU A 26 3.14 -22.73 -3.84
C LEU A 26 2.37 -21.57 -3.20
N PRO A 27 1.42 -21.86 -2.28
CA PRO A 27 0.79 -20.85 -1.44
C PRO A 27 1.74 -20.38 -0.33
N GLY A 28 1.27 -19.45 0.51
CA GLY A 28 1.98 -18.94 1.68
C GLY A 28 2.87 -17.72 1.40
N GLY A 29 2.88 -17.23 0.16
CA GLY A 29 3.43 -15.93 -0.21
C GLY A 29 2.50 -14.78 0.14
N GLY A 30 3.07 -13.63 0.49
CA GLY A 30 2.36 -12.37 0.55
C GLY A 30 1.93 -11.90 -0.84
N TRP A 31 0.92 -11.03 -0.90
CA TRP A 31 0.32 -10.55 -2.14
C TRP A 31 -0.14 -9.11 -2.02
N ASP A 32 0.25 -8.28 -2.98
CA ASP A 32 -0.30 -6.94 -3.15
C ASP A 32 -1.47 -6.97 -4.13
N ASN A 33 -2.67 -6.85 -3.57
CA ASN A 33 -3.91 -6.93 -4.32
C ASN A 33 -4.23 -5.67 -5.13
N LEU A 34 -3.52 -4.55 -4.96
CA LEU A 34 -3.69 -3.39 -5.85
C LEU A 34 -2.95 -3.57 -7.16
N ARG A 35 -1.72 -4.11 -7.08
CA ARG A 35 -0.81 -4.32 -8.21
C ARG A 35 -0.90 -5.70 -8.86
N ASN A 36 -1.53 -6.67 -8.20
CA ASN A 36 -1.46 -8.09 -8.54
C ASN A 36 -0.02 -8.61 -8.56
N MET A 37 0.72 -8.41 -7.46
CA MET A 37 2.13 -8.82 -7.37
C MET A 37 2.39 -9.71 -6.15
N ASP A 38 3.16 -10.78 -6.37
CA ASP A 38 3.69 -11.64 -5.32
C ASP A 38 4.73 -10.88 -4.48
N MET A 39 4.65 -11.04 -3.15
CA MET A 39 5.47 -10.32 -2.15
C MET A 39 6.31 -11.30 -1.32
N GLY A 40 6.86 -10.83 -0.20
CA GLY A 40 7.65 -11.64 0.72
C GLY A 40 6.93 -12.90 1.21
N ARG A 41 7.71 -13.92 1.56
CA ARG A 41 7.18 -15.20 2.06
C ARG A 41 6.65 -15.07 3.49
N VAL A 42 5.41 -15.49 3.73
CA VAL A 42 4.76 -15.45 5.04
C VAL A 42 4.74 -16.83 5.71
N MET A 43 4.57 -17.89 4.94
CA MET A 43 4.58 -19.28 5.39
C MET A 43 5.98 -19.88 5.37
N ASN A 44 6.32 -20.66 6.40
CA ASN A 44 7.51 -21.48 6.40
C ASN A 44 7.32 -22.71 5.50
N LEU A 45 8.21 -22.91 4.52
CA LEU A 45 8.15 -24.06 3.61
C LEU A 45 9.24 -25.07 3.98
N SER A 46 8.82 -26.19 4.57
CA SER A 46 9.68 -27.29 4.96
C SER A 46 9.43 -28.54 4.09
N TYR A 47 10.45 -29.38 3.95
CA TYR A 47 10.43 -30.59 3.09
C TYR A 47 11.01 -31.80 3.84
N PHE A 48 10.75 -31.93 5.14
CA PHE A 48 11.33 -33.00 5.96
C PHE A 48 10.69 -34.35 5.68
N GLN A 49 9.44 -34.37 5.24
CA GLN A 49 8.68 -35.60 5.01
C GLN A 49 8.83 -36.11 3.57
N CYS A 50 9.53 -35.36 2.71
CA CYS A 50 9.67 -35.67 1.28
C CYS A 50 8.35 -36.00 0.59
N GLN A 51 7.28 -35.27 0.94
CA GLN A 51 5.96 -35.48 0.38
C GLN A 51 5.96 -35.23 -1.12
N THR A 52 5.09 -35.96 -1.82
CA THR A 52 4.86 -35.78 -3.26
C THR A 52 3.38 -35.55 -3.52
N THR A 53 3.06 -35.05 -4.71
CA THR A 53 1.71 -35.16 -5.26
C THR A 53 1.29 -36.63 -5.34
N GLU A 54 -0.02 -36.90 -5.34
CA GLU A 54 -0.56 -38.27 -5.38
C GLU A 54 -0.21 -39.01 -6.67
N ASP A 55 -0.01 -38.29 -7.78
CA ASP A 55 0.46 -38.83 -9.05
C ASP A 55 1.99 -39.03 -9.10
N GLY A 56 2.70 -38.66 -8.04
CA GLY A 56 4.14 -38.86 -7.91
C GLY A 56 5.00 -37.99 -8.83
N LEU A 57 4.45 -36.91 -9.39
CA LEU A 57 5.15 -36.05 -10.35
C LEU A 57 6.00 -34.95 -9.69
N TYR A 58 5.54 -34.39 -8.57
CA TYR A 58 6.23 -33.28 -7.91
C TYR A 58 6.45 -33.52 -6.42
N LEU A 59 7.54 -32.95 -5.90
CA LEU A 59 7.76 -32.77 -4.47
C LEU A 59 6.99 -31.56 -3.96
N ILE A 60 6.35 -31.69 -2.80
CA ILE A 60 5.56 -30.65 -2.16
C ILE A 60 6.03 -30.41 -0.71
N PRO A 61 5.83 -29.20 -0.14
CA PRO A 61 6.13 -28.91 1.25
C PRO A 61 5.27 -29.71 2.25
N ASP A 62 5.77 -29.91 3.47
CA ASP A 62 5.15 -30.76 4.50
C ASP A 62 3.76 -30.27 4.97
N GLU A 63 3.55 -28.94 4.98
CA GLU A 63 2.29 -28.29 5.41
C GLU A 63 1.40 -27.88 4.23
N VAL A 64 1.60 -28.48 3.05
CA VAL A 64 0.85 -28.19 1.82
C VAL A 64 0.20 -29.46 1.30
N PHE A 65 -1.03 -29.34 0.79
CA PHE A 65 -1.69 -30.44 0.08
C PHE A 65 -2.15 -30.00 -1.30
N VAL A 66 -2.25 -30.97 -2.21
CA VAL A 66 -2.57 -30.75 -3.62
C VAL A 66 -3.81 -31.53 -4.00
N ILE A 67 -4.73 -30.87 -4.70
CA ILE A 67 -5.92 -31.47 -5.29
C ILE A 67 -5.69 -31.58 -6.81
N PRO A 68 -5.67 -32.79 -7.40
CA PRO A 68 -5.55 -32.96 -8.84
C PRO A 68 -6.88 -32.60 -9.51
N GLN A 69 -6.88 -31.56 -10.34
CA GLN A 69 -8.04 -31.14 -11.13
C GLN A 69 -7.99 -31.77 -12.52
N LYS A 70 -6.84 -31.62 -13.20
CA LYS A 70 -6.60 -32.12 -14.57
C LYS A 70 -7.70 -31.65 -15.53
N GLU A 71 -8.13 -30.42 -15.37
CA GLU A 71 -9.14 -29.77 -16.21
C GLU A 71 -8.46 -28.94 -17.29
N THR A 72 -8.85 -29.15 -18.54
CA THR A 72 -8.50 -28.27 -19.64
C THR A 72 -9.78 -27.64 -20.12
N ASP A 73 -9.91 -26.33 -19.90
CA ASP A 73 -11.02 -25.56 -20.47
C ASP A 73 -10.56 -25.02 -21.82
N VAL A 74 -10.64 -25.86 -22.86
CA VAL A 74 -10.62 -25.35 -24.26
C VAL A 74 -12.01 -24.81 -24.60
N LYS A 75 -12.51 -23.89 -23.78
CA LYS A 75 -13.48 -22.92 -24.27
C LYS A 75 -12.67 -21.77 -24.80
N THR A 76 -12.75 -21.53 -26.10
CA THR A 76 -12.46 -20.23 -26.71
C THR A 76 -13.50 -19.24 -26.15
N SER A 77 -13.45 -18.98 -24.84
CA SER A 77 -14.36 -18.12 -24.12
C SER A 77 -13.97 -16.71 -24.47
N SER A 78 -14.52 -16.25 -25.58
CA SER A 78 -14.41 -14.86 -25.98
C SER A 78 -15.34 -14.02 -25.14
N GLU A 79 -14.83 -12.92 -24.61
CA GLU A 79 -15.63 -11.91 -23.92
C GLU A 79 -15.32 -10.53 -24.48
N ILE A 80 -16.34 -9.68 -24.56
CA ILE A 80 -16.19 -8.25 -24.82
C ILE A 80 -16.15 -7.51 -23.50
N ILE A 81 -15.01 -6.89 -23.21
CA ILE A 81 -14.80 -6.03 -22.06
C ILE A 81 -15.01 -4.58 -22.50
N SER A 82 -16.23 -4.09 -22.30
CA SER A 82 -16.62 -2.75 -22.74
C SER A 82 -15.97 -1.61 -21.96
N SER A 83 -15.42 -1.89 -20.77
CA SER A 83 -14.71 -0.91 -19.95
C SER A 83 -13.65 -1.58 -19.07
N TRP A 84 -12.48 -0.95 -18.97
CA TRP A 84 -11.38 -1.32 -18.07
C TRP A 84 -11.80 -1.43 -16.59
N THR A 85 -12.91 -0.79 -16.20
CA THR A 85 -13.50 -0.92 -14.85
C THR A 85 -14.03 -2.33 -14.58
N LYS A 86 -14.50 -3.03 -15.62
CA LYS A 86 -15.08 -4.40 -15.55
C LYS A 86 -14.06 -5.50 -15.80
N GLN A 87 -12.83 -5.16 -16.13
CA GLN A 87 -11.77 -6.12 -16.40
C GLN A 87 -11.56 -7.04 -15.19
N LYS A 88 -11.45 -8.34 -15.48
CA LYS A 88 -11.11 -9.39 -14.52
C LYS A 88 -9.72 -9.90 -14.86
N SER A 89 -8.84 -10.04 -13.87
CA SER A 89 -7.49 -10.53 -14.15
C SER A 89 -7.50 -11.98 -14.61
N ALA A 90 -6.63 -12.31 -15.57
CA ALA A 90 -6.47 -13.68 -16.05
C ALA A 90 -5.79 -14.62 -15.03
N THR A 91 -4.99 -14.08 -14.09
CA THR A 91 -4.14 -14.87 -13.17
C THR A 91 -4.44 -14.67 -11.69
N SER A 92 -5.32 -13.73 -11.34
CA SER A 92 -5.67 -13.41 -9.94
C SER A 92 -7.12 -12.95 -9.78
N LYS A 93 -8.03 -13.57 -10.55
CA LYS A 93 -9.46 -13.24 -10.55
C LYS A 93 -10.08 -13.43 -9.16
N SER A 94 -9.80 -14.56 -8.51
CA SER A 94 -10.50 -14.95 -7.28
C SER A 94 -10.11 -14.08 -6.08
N ILE A 95 -8.82 -13.81 -5.88
CA ILE A 95 -8.32 -12.92 -4.81
C ILE A 95 -8.75 -11.45 -5.01
N ASN A 96 -8.92 -11.01 -6.26
CA ASN A 96 -9.44 -9.66 -6.54
C ASN A 96 -10.95 -9.53 -6.28
N ALA A 97 -11.70 -10.62 -6.42
CA ALA A 97 -13.14 -10.66 -6.18
C ALA A 97 -13.51 -10.80 -4.70
N GLU A 98 -12.53 -11.11 -3.83
CA GLU A 98 -12.74 -11.18 -2.38
C GLU A 98 -13.25 -9.83 -1.84
N VAL A 99 -14.25 -9.89 -0.97
CA VAL A 99 -14.80 -8.69 -0.32
C VAL A 99 -13.91 -8.35 0.88
N SER A 100 -12.77 -7.71 0.59
CA SER A 100 -11.86 -7.16 1.58
C SER A 100 -11.57 -5.69 1.28
N PHE A 101 -11.41 -4.89 2.34
CA PHE A 101 -11.09 -3.46 2.26
C PHE A 101 -11.98 -2.72 1.23
N PHE A 102 -11.39 -2.13 0.20
CA PHE A 102 -12.09 -1.47 -0.89
C PHE A 102 -11.95 -2.28 -2.19
N SER A 103 -12.79 -3.30 -2.34
CA SER A 103 -12.70 -4.32 -3.40
C SER A 103 -12.75 -3.76 -4.84
N MET A 104 -13.37 -2.60 -5.05
CA MET A 104 -13.40 -1.92 -6.35
C MET A 104 -12.01 -1.52 -6.86
N LEU A 105 -11.03 -1.37 -5.95
CA LEU A 105 -9.66 -0.95 -6.25
C LEU A 105 -8.73 -2.13 -6.57
N ASN A 106 -9.13 -3.37 -6.25
CA ASN A 106 -8.32 -4.57 -6.45
C ASN A 106 -7.93 -4.71 -7.93
N GLY A 107 -6.63 -4.94 -8.17
CA GLY A 107 -6.02 -5.09 -9.49
C GLY A 107 -5.98 -3.83 -10.36
N LYS A 108 -6.47 -2.67 -9.92
CA LYS A 108 -6.53 -1.44 -10.74
C LYS A 108 -5.17 -0.79 -11.01
N PHE A 109 -4.13 -1.20 -10.27
CA PHE A 109 -2.75 -0.80 -10.51
C PHE A 109 -1.91 -1.91 -11.15
N SER A 110 -2.53 -3.03 -11.55
CA SER A 110 -1.84 -4.08 -12.28
C SER A 110 -1.49 -3.63 -13.70
N THR A 111 -0.40 -4.19 -14.25
CA THR A 111 0.03 -3.94 -15.62
C THR A 111 -1.08 -4.27 -16.63
N GLU A 112 -1.80 -5.38 -16.41
CA GLU A 112 -2.93 -5.82 -17.24
C GLU A 112 -4.04 -4.74 -17.29
N ASN A 113 -4.45 -4.22 -16.13
CA ASN A 113 -5.51 -3.21 -16.06
C ASN A 113 -5.06 -1.85 -16.61
N GLN A 114 -3.85 -1.40 -16.27
CA GLN A 114 -3.29 -0.13 -16.75
C GLN A 114 -3.09 -0.13 -18.26
N ARG A 115 -2.61 -1.25 -18.83
CA ARG A 115 -2.52 -1.44 -20.28
C ARG A 115 -3.89 -1.33 -20.91
N MET A 116 -4.87 -2.11 -20.45
CA MET A 116 -6.22 -2.10 -21.01
C MET A 116 -6.84 -0.71 -20.96
N LYS A 117 -6.77 -0.03 -19.82
CA LYS A 117 -7.28 1.34 -19.65
C LYS A 117 -6.65 2.29 -20.68
N THR A 118 -5.32 2.29 -20.78
CA THR A 118 -4.59 3.18 -21.70
C THR A 118 -4.98 2.93 -23.14
N HIS A 119 -5.08 1.66 -23.57
CA HIS A 119 -5.39 1.31 -24.96
C HIS A 119 -6.86 1.59 -25.31
N GLN A 120 -7.80 1.25 -24.43
CA GLN A 120 -9.23 1.56 -24.64
C GLN A 120 -9.47 3.06 -24.83
N ILE A 121 -8.77 3.89 -24.06
CA ILE A 121 -8.96 5.34 -24.11
C ILE A 121 -8.23 5.94 -25.31
N LYS A 122 -6.96 5.57 -25.53
CA LYS A 122 -6.14 6.06 -26.64
C LYS A 122 -6.77 5.78 -28.00
N TYR A 123 -7.34 4.59 -28.17
CA TYR A 123 -7.90 4.13 -29.45
C TYR A 123 -9.41 4.24 -29.53
N SER A 124 -10.09 4.74 -28.48
CA SER A 124 -11.56 4.69 -28.37
C SER A 124 -12.08 3.28 -28.67
N ALA A 125 -11.52 2.30 -27.98
CA ALA A 125 -11.69 0.88 -28.28
C ALA A 125 -12.36 0.11 -27.12
N GLN A 126 -13.02 -1.00 -27.46
CA GLN A 126 -13.42 -2.04 -26.52
C GLN A 126 -12.48 -3.23 -26.67
N THR A 127 -12.32 -4.04 -25.63
CA THR A 127 -11.38 -5.17 -25.68
C THR A 127 -12.13 -6.48 -25.90
N ALA A 128 -11.76 -7.21 -26.94
CA ALA A 128 -12.13 -8.61 -27.10
C ALA A 128 -11.02 -9.48 -26.51
N ARG A 129 -11.36 -10.33 -25.54
CA ARG A 129 -10.41 -11.25 -24.93
C ARG A 129 -10.78 -12.68 -25.27
N VAL A 130 -9.81 -13.46 -25.71
CA VAL A 130 -9.91 -14.90 -25.91
C VAL A 130 -8.85 -15.57 -25.04
N GLN A 131 -9.17 -16.68 -24.40
CA GLN A 131 -8.21 -17.40 -23.57
C GLN A 131 -8.33 -18.92 -23.71
N VAL A 132 -7.19 -19.60 -23.55
CA VAL A 132 -7.08 -21.05 -23.33
C VAL A 132 -6.50 -21.26 -21.94
N ARG A 133 -7.08 -22.17 -21.16
CA ARG A 133 -6.70 -22.39 -19.77
C ARG A 133 -6.55 -23.87 -19.45
N ASP A 134 -5.35 -24.25 -19.05
CA ASP A 134 -5.02 -25.59 -18.54
C ASP A 134 -4.88 -25.52 -17.01
N TRP A 135 -5.83 -26.09 -16.27
CA TRP A 135 -5.85 -26.12 -14.81
C TRP A 135 -5.56 -27.52 -14.28
N LEU A 136 -4.32 -27.73 -13.85
CA LEU A 136 -3.83 -29.06 -13.50
C LEU A 136 -4.00 -29.38 -12.01
N TYR A 137 -3.66 -28.43 -11.14
CA TYR A 137 -3.68 -28.63 -9.70
C TYR A 137 -4.26 -27.43 -8.96
N THR A 138 -4.90 -27.69 -7.83
CA THR A 138 -5.13 -26.69 -6.79
C THR A 138 -4.26 -27.01 -5.60
N VAL A 139 -3.39 -26.08 -5.22
CA VAL A 139 -2.43 -26.25 -4.12
C VAL A 139 -2.88 -25.38 -2.95
N LYS A 140 -2.99 -25.97 -1.76
CA LYS A 140 -3.56 -25.32 -0.57
C LYS A 140 -2.66 -25.43 0.64
N ALA A 141 -2.66 -24.38 1.45
CA ALA A 141 -2.08 -24.36 2.79
C ALA A 141 -3.19 -24.13 3.84
N PRO A 142 -3.15 -24.84 4.98
CA PRO A 142 -4.09 -24.60 6.07
C PRO A 142 -3.79 -23.23 6.73
N PRO A 143 -4.80 -22.45 7.16
CA PRO A 143 -4.59 -21.08 7.64
C PRO A 143 -3.78 -20.97 8.96
N ASN A 144 -3.56 -22.07 9.67
CA ASN A 144 -2.74 -22.16 10.88
C ASN A 144 -1.33 -22.69 10.61
N PHE A 145 -0.81 -22.48 9.40
CA PHE A 145 0.55 -22.88 9.04
C PHE A 145 1.61 -22.18 9.90
N THR A 146 2.80 -22.78 9.97
CA THR A 146 3.95 -22.18 10.64
C THR A 146 4.42 -20.93 9.90
N LEU A 147 4.54 -19.80 10.60
CA LEU A 147 5.01 -18.53 10.02
C LEU A 147 6.52 -18.57 9.68
N ASP A 148 6.92 -17.88 8.62
CA ASP A 148 8.32 -17.64 8.29
C ASP A 148 9.00 -16.83 9.41
N SER A 149 10.24 -17.21 9.73
CA SER A 149 11.00 -16.60 10.84
C SER A 149 11.21 -15.08 10.69
N ARG A 150 11.37 -14.56 9.47
CA ARG A 150 11.57 -13.12 9.24
C ARG A 150 10.26 -12.37 9.39
N PHE A 151 9.17 -12.95 8.88
CA PHE A 151 7.83 -12.40 9.04
C PHE A 151 7.44 -12.33 10.53
N ALA A 152 7.62 -13.44 11.25
CA ALA A 152 7.35 -13.52 12.67
C ALA A 152 8.21 -12.53 13.49
N GLN A 153 9.46 -12.27 13.07
CA GLN A 153 10.31 -11.28 13.72
C GLN A 153 9.76 -9.85 13.54
N GLN A 154 9.35 -9.46 12.33
CA GLN A 154 8.76 -8.12 12.11
C GLN A 154 7.48 -7.91 12.94
N VAL A 155 6.65 -8.96 13.07
CA VAL A 155 5.47 -8.93 13.95
C VAL A 155 5.87 -8.70 15.41
N LYS A 156 6.93 -9.37 15.88
CA LYS A 156 7.48 -9.17 17.23
C LYS A 156 8.05 -7.76 17.43
N ASP A 157 8.62 -7.15 16.40
CA ASP A 157 9.13 -5.77 16.46
C ASP A 157 7.97 -4.75 16.59
N ILE A 158 6.85 -4.96 15.89
CA ILE A 158 5.62 -4.15 16.05
C ILE A 158 5.04 -4.33 17.46
N ALA A 159 4.99 -5.57 17.96
CA ALA A 159 4.54 -5.86 19.31
C ALA A 159 5.39 -5.13 20.37
N GLU A 160 6.72 -5.12 20.20
CA GLU A 160 7.63 -4.38 21.07
C GLU A 160 7.39 -2.86 21.01
N ALA A 161 7.10 -2.29 19.85
CA ALA A 161 6.77 -0.88 19.73
C ALA A 161 5.44 -0.52 20.44
N ILE A 162 4.44 -1.40 20.37
CA ILE A 162 3.14 -1.24 21.04
C ILE A 162 3.30 -1.35 22.55
N ASP A 163 4.04 -2.34 23.04
CA ASP A 163 4.26 -2.55 24.48
C ASP A 163 5.02 -1.38 25.13
N ASN A 164 5.80 -0.62 24.35
CA ASN A 164 6.53 0.57 24.78
C ASN A 164 5.80 1.90 24.50
N ASP A 165 4.51 1.86 24.15
CA ASP A 165 3.67 3.02 23.81
C ASP A 165 4.24 3.91 22.67
N GLN A 166 5.04 3.32 21.76
CA GLN A 166 5.64 4.01 20.63
C GLN A 166 4.69 4.03 19.41
N MET A 167 3.65 4.86 19.47
CA MET A 167 2.59 4.92 18.45
C MET A 167 3.11 5.23 17.03
N ASN A 168 4.04 6.19 16.88
CA ASN A 168 4.60 6.54 15.57
C ASN A 168 5.45 5.39 14.98
N ASN A 169 6.29 4.77 15.82
CA ASN A 169 7.10 3.61 15.43
C ASN A 169 6.21 2.42 15.01
N THR A 170 5.15 2.18 15.76
CA THR A 170 4.16 1.14 15.48
C THR A 170 3.52 1.32 14.10
N ALA A 171 3.09 2.55 13.78
CA ALA A 171 2.52 2.87 12.47
C ALA A 171 3.54 2.66 11.34
N TYR A 172 4.76 3.16 11.50
CA TYR A 172 5.84 3.01 10.52
C TYR A 172 6.18 1.53 10.24
N LEU A 173 6.36 0.72 11.29
CA LEU A 173 6.67 -0.70 11.17
C LEU A 173 5.50 -1.48 10.53
N SER A 174 4.26 -1.13 10.86
CA SER A 174 3.06 -1.74 10.27
C SER A 174 2.96 -1.43 8.77
N GLU A 175 3.23 -0.19 8.38
CA GLU A 175 3.28 0.22 6.97
C GLU A 175 4.41 -0.47 6.21
N LYS A 176 5.58 -0.64 6.84
CA LYS A 176 6.69 -1.41 6.26
C LYS A 176 6.32 -2.87 6.02
N MET A 177 5.56 -3.47 6.93
CA MET A 177 5.06 -4.85 6.77
C MET A 177 4.18 -5.00 5.52
N VAL A 178 3.38 -3.98 5.18
CA VAL A 178 2.58 -3.95 3.94
C VAL A 178 3.47 -3.84 2.69
N VAL A 179 4.58 -3.11 2.76
CA VAL A 179 5.56 -3.04 1.65
C VAL A 179 6.23 -4.40 1.42
N ASP A 180 6.69 -5.03 2.48
CA ASP A 180 7.49 -6.26 2.40
C ASP A 180 6.64 -7.50 2.08
N TYR A 181 5.39 -7.56 2.56
CA TYR A 181 4.53 -8.74 2.48
C TYR A 181 3.18 -8.50 1.78
N GLY A 182 2.86 -7.28 1.37
CA GLY A 182 1.62 -6.95 0.70
C GLY A 182 0.42 -6.83 1.65
N THR A 183 -0.78 -6.95 1.08
CA THR A 183 -2.05 -6.74 1.79
C THR A 183 -2.76 -8.06 2.12
N HIS A 184 -2.47 -9.11 1.37
CA HIS A 184 -3.06 -10.44 1.50
C HIS A 184 -1.98 -11.51 1.60
N VAL A 185 -2.38 -12.71 2.01
CA VAL A 185 -1.56 -13.92 1.93
C VAL A 185 -2.31 -14.95 1.14
N ILE A 186 -1.62 -15.53 0.17
CA ILE A 186 -2.16 -16.53 -0.72
C ILE A 186 -2.27 -17.85 0.06
N THR A 187 -3.48 -18.37 0.24
CA THR A 187 -3.72 -19.65 0.93
C THR A 187 -3.99 -20.79 -0.06
N THR A 188 -4.45 -20.43 -1.26
CA THR A 188 -4.74 -21.36 -2.36
C THR A 188 -4.22 -20.80 -3.67
N VAL A 189 -3.57 -21.64 -4.47
CA VAL A 189 -3.14 -21.32 -5.83
C VAL A 189 -3.62 -22.39 -6.80
N ASP A 190 -4.12 -21.97 -7.95
CA ASP A 190 -4.38 -22.87 -9.06
C ASP A 190 -3.16 -22.89 -9.97
N ALA A 191 -2.53 -24.06 -10.07
CA ALA A 191 -1.33 -24.29 -10.86
C ALA A 191 -1.70 -24.84 -12.25
N GLY A 192 -1.14 -24.22 -13.27
CA GLY A 192 -1.48 -24.51 -14.66
C GLY A 192 -0.77 -23.61 -15.66
N ALA A 193 -1.39 -23.43 -16.82
CA ALA A 193 -0.95 -22.48 -17.83
C ALA A 193 -2.14 -21.77 -18.47
N THR A 194 -1.95 -20.53 -18.91
CA THR A 194 -2.93 -19.78 -19.69
C THR A 194 -2.30 -19.14 -20.91
N LEU A 195 -3.06 -19.09 -22.00
CA LEU A 195 -2.73 -18.33 -23.19
C LEU A 195 -3.87 -17.37 -23.49
N VAL A 196 -3.58 -16.07 -23.46
CA VAL A 196 -4.57 -15.00 -23.54
C VAL A 196 -4.27 -14.12 -24.74
N GLN A 197 -5.28 -13.86 -25.55
CA GLN A 197 -5.27 -12.91 -26.65
C GLN A 197 -6.21 -11.77 -26.32
N GLU A 198 -5.73 -10.53 -26.44
CA GLU A 198 -6.50 -9.31 -26.26
C GLU A 198 -6.42 -8.45 -27.51
N ASP A 199 -7.55 -8.27 -28.18
CA ASP A 199 -7.69 -7.36 -29.32
C ASP A 199 -8.43 -6.10 -28.89
N TYR A 200 -7.92 -4.94 -29.25
CA TYR A 200 -8.56 -3.64 -29.02
C TYR A 200 -9.31 -3.23 -30.29
N LEU A 201 -10.64 -3.40 -30.27
CA LEU A 201 -11.52 -3.17 -31.40
C LEU A 201 -12.13 -1.77 -31.36
N ASP A 202 -12.32 -1.15 -32.52
CA ASP A 202 -13.06 0.11 -32.63
C ASP A 202 -14.42 0.04 -31.91
N SER A 203 -14.69 0.97 -30.98
CA SER A 203 -15.92 0.91 -30.18
C SER A 203 -17.18 1.01 -31.04
N LYS A 204 -17.11 1.69 -32.20
CA LYS A 204 -18.25 1.79 -33.13
C LYS A 204 -18.53 0.44 -33.77
N TYR A 205 -17.50 -0.26 -34.24
CA TYR A 205 -17.62 -1.59 -34.82
C TYR A 205 -18.31 -2.59 -33.87
N VAL A 206 -17.85 -2.62 -32.60
CA VAL A 206 -18.45 -3.50 -31.58
C VAL A 206 -19.92 -3.14 -31.32
N SER A 207 -20.24 -1.85 -31.26
CA SER A 207 -21.60 -1.36 -31.03
C SER A 207 -22.54 -1.65 -32.21
N ASP A 208 -22.06 -1.45 -33.43
CA ASP A 208 -22.82 -1.70 -34.66
C ASP A 208 -23.12 -3.20 -34.81
N ASN A 209 -22.15 -4.06 -34.55
CA ASN A 209 -22.34 -5.52 -34.54
C ASN A 209 -23.36 -5.96 -33.49
N ALA A 210 -23.30 -5.39 -32.28
CA ALA A 210 -24.26 -5.69 -31.22
C ALA A 210 -25.69 -5.31 -31.61
N GLN A 211 -25.88 -4.18 -32.32
CA GLN A 211 -27.19 -3.77 -32.84
C GLN A 211 -27.69 -4.67 -33.98
N GLN A 212 -26.77 -5.18 -34.81
CA GLN A 212 -27.06 -6.08 -35.94
C GLN A 212 -27.23 -7.54 -35.51
N GLY A 213 -27.04 -7.87 -34.23
CA GLY A 213 -27.10 -9.25 -33.73
C GLY A 213 -25.91 -10.13 -34.13
N VAL A 214 -24.81 -9.52 -34.57
CA VAL A 214 -23.57 -10.20 -34.95
C VAL A 214 -22.68 -10.37 -33.70
N SER A 215 -22.30 -11.60 -33.37
CA SER A 215 -21.42 -11.86 -32.23
C SER A 215 -19.97 -11.54 -32.58
N THR A 216 -19.47 -10.46 -31.99
CA THR A 216 -18.04 -10.08 -32.09
C THR A 216 -17.18 -11.08 -31.32
N GLU A 217 -17.71 -11.71 -30.27
CA GLU A 217 -17.08 -12.80 -29.53
C GLU A 217 -16.76 -13.99 -30.44
N ALA A 218 -17.71 -14.39 -31.30
CA ALA A 218 -17.48 -15.48 -32.25
C ALA A 218 -16.40 -15.14 -33.28
N GLN A 219 -16.37 -13.88 -33.75
CA GLN A 219 -15.33 -13.39 -34.68
C GLN A 219 -13.96 -13.36 -34.03
N ALA A 220 -13.86 -12.93 -32.76
CA ALA A 220 -12.62 -12.95 -31.99
C ALA A 220 -12.10 -14.38 -31.79
N SER A 221 -12.97 -15.33 -31.43
CA SER A 221 -12.60 -16.75 -31.29
C SER A 221 -12.13 -17.36 -32.61
N PHE A 222 -12.77 -16.99 -33.72
CA PHE A 222 -12.33 -17.40 -35.06
C PHE A 222 -10.97 -16.80 -35.41
N HIS A 223 -10.78 -15.49 -35.22
CA HIS A 223 -9.49 -14.83 -35.43
C HIS A 223 -8.38 -15.46 -34.58
N PHE A 224 -8.63 -15.69 -33.28
CA PHE A 224 -7.72 -16.40 -32.40
C PHE A 224 -7.34 -17.77 -32.97
N SER A 225 -8.32 -18.60 -33.35
CA SER A 225 -8.03 -19.92 -33.95
C SER A 225 -7.17 -19.83 -35.21
N THR A 226 -7.37 -18.80 -36.04
CA THR A 226 -6.55 -18.61 -37.25
C THR A 226 -5.08 -18.35 -36.91
N LEU A 227 -4.77 -17.72 -35.77
CA LEU A 227 -3.39 -17.51 -35.33
C LEU A 227 -2.62 -18.83 -35.06
N PHE A 228 -3.32 -19.91 -34.70
CA PHE A 228 -2.71 -21.21 -34.32
C PHE A 228 -2.68 -22.25 -35.42
N ILE A 229 -3.41 -22.05 -36.53
CA ILE A 229 -3.58 -23.08 -37.57
C ILE A 229 -2.50 -22.98 -38.66
N PHE A 230 -1.71 -21.91 -38.73
CA PHE A 230 -0.72 -21.73 -39.80
C PHE A 230 0.64 -22.34 -39.48
N GLU A 231 0.75 -23.67 -39.62
CA GLU A 231 2.05 -24.33 -39.81
C GLU A 231 2.37 -24.60 -41.31
N ASP A 232 1.41 -24.40 -42.25
CA ASP A 232 1.57 -24.94 -43.62
C ASP A 232 1.03 -24.11 -44.81
N LEU A 233 1.04 -22.78 -44.75
CA LEU A 233 0.87 -21.97 -45.96
C LEU A 233 1.99 -20.96 -46.13
N LYS A 234 2.98 -21.39 -46.92
CA LYS A 234 3.86 -20.48 -47.67
C LYS A 234 3.00 -19.37 -48.29
N PHE A 235 3.48 -18.14 -48.16
CA PHE A 235 3.05 -16.98 -48.93
C PHE A 235 2.68 -17.37 -50.38
N GLY A 236 1.37 -17.41 -50.67
CA GLY A 236 0.83 -17.62 -52.01
C GLY A 236 -0.30 -18.63 -52.05
N ILE A 237 -1.45 -18.16 -52.55
CA ILE A 237 -2.59 -18.89 -53.15
C ILE A 237 -3.91 -18.71 -52.37
N GLY A 238 -4.87 -18.13 -53.10
CA GLY A 238 -6.14 -17.58 -52.62
C GLY A 238 -7.06 -18.55 -51.88
N ILE A 239 -7.66 -18.03 -50.82
CA ILE A 239 -8.84 -18.59 -50.17
C ILE A 239 -10.03 -18.34 -51.10
N LYS A 240 -10.59 -19.41 -51.67
CA LYS A 240 -11.89 -19.36 -52.39
C LYS A 240 -13.04 -19.65 -51.42
N ASN A 241 -13.81 -18.59 -51.18
CA ASN A 241 -15.26 -18.49 -50.93
C ASN A 241 -15.91 -19.27 -49.76
N SER A 242 -16.26 -18.54 -48.71
CA SER A 242 -17.66 -18.31 -48.27
C SER A 242 -17.66 -17.09 -47.32
N GLU A 243 -18.81 -16.51 -47.00
CA GLU A 243 -19.01 -15.25 -46.24
C GLU A 243 -18.18 -15.06 -44.95
N GLN A 244 -17.54 -16.10 -44.43
CA GLN A 244 -16.60 -16.04 -43.30
C GLN A 244 -15.31 -15.24 -43.61
N SER A 245 -14.80 -15.25 -44.84
CA SER A 245 -13.56 -14.52 -45.17
C SER A 245 -13.74 -13.00 -45.17
N SER A 246 -14.90 -12.50 -45.60
CA SER A 246 -15.21 -11.06 -45.53
C SER A 246 -15.43 -10.62 -44.08
N SER A 247 -16.08 -11.43 -43.25
CA SER A 247 -16.29 -11.12 -41.83
C SER A 247 -14.99 -11.07 -41.02
N HIS A 248 -14.04 -11.97 -41.31
CA HIS A 248 -12.72 -12.01 -40.66
C HIS A 248 -11.83 -10.84 -41.09
N HIS A 249 -11.75 -10.52 -42.38
CA HIS A 249 -11.06 -9.31 -42.84
C HIS A 249 -11.68 -8.02 -42.27
N THR A 250 -13.01 -8.00 -42.11
CA THR A 250 -13.70 -6.87 -41.47
C THR A 250 -13.30 -6.75 -40.00
N TYR A 251 -13.27 -7.86 -39.25
CA TYR A 251 -12.77 -7.89 -37.88
C TYR A 251 -11.32 -7.38 -37.80
N GLU A 252 -10.41 -7.95 -38.59
CA GLU A 252 -8.99 -7.56 -38.63
C GLU A 252 -8.79 -6.06 -38.93
N SER A 253 -9.55 -5.51 -39.87
CA SER A 253 -9.47 -4.08 -40.21
C SER A 253 -9.94 -3.14 -39.09
N ASN A 254 -10.68 -3.66 -38.10
CA ASN A 254 -11.17 -2.90 -36.94
C ASN A 254 -10.31 -3.09 -35.69
N ILE A 255 -9.30 -3.97 -35.73
CA ILE A 255 -8.29 -4.10 -34.68
C ILE A 255 -7.39 -2.86 -34.70
N LYS A 256 -7.34 -2.13 -33.58
CA LYS A 256 -6.47 -0.96 -33.38
C LYS A 256 -5.13 -1.35 -32.75
N ASP A 257 -5.16 -2.36 -31.89
CA ASP A 257 -4.00 -2.96 -31.26
C ASP A 257 -4.31 -4.39 -30.84
N SER A 258 -3.29 -5.22 -30.67
CA SER A 258 -3.43 -6.65 -30.40
C SER A 258 -2.27 -7.17 -29.57
N ASN A 259 -2.56 -7.97 -28.54
CA ASN A 259 -1.58 -8.47 -27.60
C ASN A 259 -1.84 -9.94 -27.22
N THR A 260 -0.80 -10.76 -27.27
CA THR A 260 -0.83 -12.17 -26.87
C THR A 260 0.07 -12.41 -25.67
N GLU A 261 -0.44 -13.00 -24.61
CA GLU A 261 0.29 -13.35 -23.39
C GLU A 261 0.17 -14.83 -23.07
N SER A 262 1.32 -15.48 -22.88
CA SER A 262 1.41 -16.86 -22.37
C SER A 262 1.91 -16.83 -20.94
N HIS A 263 1.18 -17.45 -20.03
CA HIS A 263 1.58 -17.68 -18.65
C HIS A 263 1.80 -19.18 -18.44
N GLY A 264 3.04 -19.57 -18.14
CA GLY A 264 3.43 -20.98 -18.09
C GLY A 264 3.61 -21.59 -19.48
N GLY A 265 3.98 -22.88 -19.50
CA GLY A 265 4.40 -23.56 -20.73
C GLY A 265 5.73 -23.01 -21.28
N VAL A 266 6.04 -23.38 -22.53
CA VAL A 266 7.14 -22.74 -23.27
C VAL A 266 6.72 -21.36 -23.78
N PRO A 267 7.68 -20.44 -24.00
CA PRO A 267 7.37 -19.14 -24.62
C PRO A 267 6.62 -19.31 -25.94
N PHE A 268 5.46 -18.65 -26.04
CA PHE A 268 4.65 -18.66 -27.24
C PHE A 268 5.33 -17.91 -28.39
N TYR A 269 5.14 -18.40 -29.61
CA TYR A 269 5.55 -17.73 -30.84
C TYR A 269 4.50 -17.94 -31.95
N PRO A 270 4.30 -16.99 -32.87
CA PRO A 270 3.33 -17.14 -33.96
C PRO A 270 3.57 -18.40 -34.81
N GLY A 271 2.53 -19.18 -35.07
CA GLY A 271 2.61 -20.47 -35.79
C GLY A 271 2.79 -21.70 -34.89
N MET A 272 3.00 -21.52 -33.58
CA MET A 272 2.88 -22.64 -32.63
C MET A 272 1.42 -23.09 -32.55
N THR A 273 1.17 -24.40 -32.65
CA THR A 273 -0.18 -24.96 -32.47
C THR A 273 -0.57 -24.98 -30.98
N VAL A 274 -1.88 -24.87 -30.69
CA VAL A 274 -2.39 -25.01 -29.31
C VAL A 274 -1.99 -26.35 -28.70
N GLN A 275 -2.03 -27.43 -29.49
CA GLN A 275 -1.58 -28.75 -29.03
C GLN A 275 -0.13 -28.75 -28.55
N LYS A 276 0.79 -28.19 -29.35
CA LYS A 276 2.21 -28.10 -29.00
C LYS A 276 2.44 -27.25 -27.75
N TRP A 277 1.67 -26.17 -27.60
CA TRP A 277 1.69 -25.35 -26.39
C TRP A 277 1.21 -26.15 -25.16
N GLN A 278 0.08 -26.86 -25.25
CA GLN A 278 -0.48 -27.65 -24.15
C GLN A 278 0.45 -28.80 -23.72
N GLU A 279 1.12 -29.47 -24.67
CA GLU A 279 2.09 -30.52 -24.36
C GLU A 279 3.30 -30.00 -23.54
N SER A 280 3.58 -28.70 -23.60
CA SER A 280 4.70 -28.06 -22.93
C SER A 280 4.46 -27.66 -21.46
N THR A 281 3.20 -27.70 -21.00
CA THR A 281 2.79 -27.16 -19.70
C THR A 281 3.24 -28.02 -18.52
N ARG A 282 3.41 -29.33 -18.73
CA ARG A 282 3.68 -30.36 -17.69
C ARG A 282 4.90 -30.11 -16.79
N ASN A 283 5.79 -29.16 -17.05
CA ASN A 283 6.90 -28.83 -16.13
C ASN A 283 7.16 -27.32 -16.01
N ASN A 284 6.24 -26.50 -16.53
CA ASN A 284 6.36 -25.05 -16.55
C ASN A 284 5.03 -24.48 -16.05
N LEU A 285 4.70 -24.82 -14.80
CA LEU A 285 3.41 -24.48 -14.22
C LEU A 285 3.52 -23.14 -13.52
N VAL A 286 2.52 -22.30 -13.69
CA VAL A 286 2.43 -21.02 -13.00
C VAL A 286 1.12 -20.92 -12.24
N ALA A 287 1.04 -19.96 -11.32
CA ALA A 287 -0.23 -19.62 -10.68
C ALA A 287 -1.13 -18.89 -11.68
N ILE A 288 -2.19 -19.58 -12.10
CA ILE A 288 -3.20 -19.08 -13.04
C ILE A 288 -4.47 -18.59 -12.35
N ASP A 289 -4.64 -18.88 -11.06
CA ASP A 289 -5.51 -18.13 -10.16
C ASP A 289 -4.95 -18.20 -8.74
N ARG A 290 -5.39 -17.27 -7.91
CA ARG A 290 -4.97 -17.13 -6.51
C ARG A 290 -6.21 -16.86 -5.66
N LEU A 291 -6.22 -17.43 -4.46
CA LEU A 291 -7.15 -17.09 -3.40
C LEU A 291 -6.38 -16.95 -2.10
N GLY A 292 -6.77 -15.98 -1.29
CA GLY A 292 -6.03 -15.60 -0.11
C GLY A 292 -6.94 -15.07 0.98
N VAL A 293 -6.31 -14.53 2.02
CA VAL A 293 -6.97 -13.78 3.08
C VAL A 293 -6.16 -12.52 3.38
N PRO A 294 -6.78 -11.46 3.90
CA PRO A 294 -6.06 -10.29 4.42
C PRO A 294 -4.92 -10.67 5.39
N LEU A 295 -3.78 -10.00 5.27
CA LEU A 295 -2.55 -10.31 6.03
C LEU A 295 -2.77 -10.34 7.55
N HIS A 296 -3.54 -9.38 8.06
CA HIS A 296 -3.81 -9.24 9.50
C HIS A 296 -4.61 -10.43 10.09
N HIS A 297 -5.36 -11.20 9.28
CA HIS A 297 -6.10 -12.39 9.75
C HIS A 297 -5.17 -13.51 10.21
N LEU A 298 -3.94 -13.58 9.69
CA LEU A 298 -2.95 -14.57 10.11
C LEU A 298 -2.26 -14.20 11.43
N ILE A 299 -2.47 -12.98 11.93
CA ILE A 299 -1.90 -12.50 13.19
C ILE A 299 -2.89 -12.81 14.31
N ASN A 300 -2.74 -13.99 14.92
CA ASN A 300 -3.61 -14.48 15.99
C ASN A 300 -2.82 -15.34 16.98
N HIS A 301 -3.42 -15.65 18.14
CA HIS A 301 -2.71 -16.37 19.20
C HIS A 301 -2.32 -17.81 18.81
N ASN A 302 -2.99 -18.42 17.82
CA ASN A 302 -2.64 -19.77 17.36
C ASN A 302 -1.35 -19.79 16.54
N THR A 303 -1.10 -18.75 15.74
CA THR A 303 0.12 -18.62 14.92
C THR A 303 1.28 -18.00 15.68
N LEU A 304 0.99 -17.24 16.77
CA LEU A 304 1.97 -16.55 17.60
C LEU A 304 1.75 -16.84 19.10
N PRO A 305 1.95 -18.10 19.55
CA PRO A 305 1.73 -18.48 20.94
C PRO A 305 2.72 -17.85 21.93
N ASP A 306 3.86 -17.37 21.45
CA ASP A 306 4.91 -16.71 22.24
C ASP A 306 4.51 -15.29 22.70
N LEU A 307 3.43 -14.74 22.14
CA LEU A 307 2.97 -13.40 22.44
C LEU A 307 1.62 -13.45 23.18
N PRO A 308 1.42 -12.55 24.17
CA PRO A 308 0.13 -12.45 24.84
C PRO A 308 -1.00 -12.05 23.88
N GLN A 309 -2.20 -12.58 24.08
CA GLN A 309 -3.33 -12.36 23.18
C GLN A 309 -3.68 -10.87 22.97
N PRO A 310 -3.74 -10.01 24.01
CA PRO A 310 -4.05 -8.59 23.81
C PRO A 310 -3.04 -7.85 22.94
N THR A 311 -1.75 -8.21 23.04
CA THR A 311 -0.70 -7.62 22.19
C THR A 311 -0.87 -8.07 20.74
N VAL A 312 -1.14 -9.35 20.50
CA VAL A 312 -1.37 -9.89 19.14
C VAL A 312 -2.58 -9.22 18.47
N GLU A 313 -3.67 -9.01 19.21
CA GLU A 313 -4.86 -8.31 18.70
C GLU A 313 -4.54 -6.86 18.32
N LYS A 314 -3.77 -6.13 19.14
CA LYS A 314 -3.32 -4.77 18.81
C LYS A 314 -2.42 -4.73 17.58
N VAL A 315 -1.51 -5.71 17.43
CA VAL A 315 -0.66 -5.81 16.22
C VAL A 315 -1.51 -6.05 14.98
N SER A 316 -2.46 -6.99 15.04
CA SER A 316 -3.39 -7.28 13.93
C SER A 316 -4.15 -6.02 13.50
N GLN A 317 -4.71 -5.28 14.47
CA GLN A 317 -5.41 -4.01 14.19
C GLN A 317 -4.49 -2.93 13.60
N SER A 318 -3.23 -2.85 14.05
CA SER A 318 -2.28 -1.89 13.49
C SER A 318 -1.95 -2.18 12.03
N ILE A 319 -1.75 -3.46 11.69
CA ILE A 319 -1.53 -3.91 10.31
C ILE A 319 -2.78 -3.67 9.45
N GLN A 320 -3.98 -3.96 9.99
CA GLN A 320 -5.23 -3.67 9.30
C GLN A 320 -5.33 -2.19 8.91
N LYS A 321 -5.08 -1.27 9.86
CA LYS A 321 -5.08 0.18 9.59
C LYS A 321 -4.05 0.60 8.55
N ALA A 322 -2.87 -0.01 8.56
CA ALA A 322 -1.84 0.26 7.56
C ALA A 322 -2.30 -0.17 6.15
N ILE A 323 -2.98 -1.32 6.04
CA ILE A 323 -3.56 -1.78 4.77
C ILE A 323 -4.69 -0.86 4.32
N GLU A 324 -5.62 -0.50 5.21
CA GLU A 324 -6.72 0.43 4.91
C GLU A 324 -6.18 1.75 4.38
N ARG A 325 -5.15 2.33 5.04
CA ARG A 325 -4.48 3.54 4.59
C ARG A 325 -3.85 3.39 3.20
N TYR A 326 -3.23 2.24 2.91
CA TYR A 326 -2.67 1.96 1.57
C TYR A 326 -3.75 1.99 0.48
N TYR A 327 -4.96 1.48 0.76
CA TYR A 327 -6.09 1.58 -0.15
C TYR A 327 -6.63 3.02 -0.25
N GLU A 328 -6.77 3.73 0.87
CA GLU A 328 -7.27 5.11 0.90
C GLU A 328 -6.39 6.05 0.09
N VAL A 329 -5.08 6.06 0.32
CA VAL A 329 -4.12 6.92 -0.40
C VAL A 329 -4.08 6.64 -1.90
N ASN A 330 -4.41 5.41 -2.31
CA ASN A 330 -4.45 5.02 -3.73
C ASN A 330 -5.84 5.11 -4.37
N THR A 331 -6.85 5.52 -3.60
CA THR A 331 -8.20 5.74 -4.09
C THR A 331 -8.30 7.08 -4.79
N ARG A 332 -8.63 7.07 -6.09
CA ARG A 332 -8.76 8.26 -6.94
C ARG A 332 -10.18 8.37 -7.49
N PRO A 333 -11.13 8.90 -6.70
CA PRO A 333 -12.46 9.18 -7.17
C PRO A 333 -12.48 10.14 -8.37
N GLY A 334 -13.40 9.91 -9.29
CA GLY A 334 -13.65 10.81 -10.41
C GLY A 334 -14.55 10.15 -11.43
N CYS A 335 -14.96 10.90 -12.44
CA CYS A 335 -15.77 10.34 -13.51
C CYS A 335 -14.96 9.29 -14.29
N VAL A 336 -15.40 8.04 -14.27
CA VAL A 336 -14.74 6.94 -15.02
C VAL A 336 -15.42 6.66 -16.37
N ASP A 337 -16.54 7.31 -16.66
CA ASP A 337 -17.23 7.22 -17.94
C ASP A 337 -16.50 8.02 -19.03
N VAL A 338 -15.91 7.29 -19.97
CA VAL A 338 -15.12 7.83 -21.08
C VAL A 338 -15.97 8.68 -22.03
N SER A 339 -17.30 8.48 -22.07
CA SER A 339 -18.21 9.26 -22.91
C SER A 339 -18.55 10.63 -22.30
N SER A 340 -18.27 10.84 -21.01
CA SER A 340 -18.56 12.08 -20.31
C SER A 340 -17.53 13.16 -20.62
N LYS A 341 -18.00 14.41 -20.76
CA LYS A 341 -17.12 15.59 -20.88
C LYS A 341 -16.18 15.77 -19.69
N ASN A 342 -16.56 15.27 -18.51
CA ASN A 342 -15.80 15.43 -17.26
C ASN A 342 -14.95 14.19 -16.92
N TYR A 343 -14.75 13.29 -17.89
CA TYR A 343 -13.96 12.08 -17.72
C TYR A 343 -12.60 12.39 -17.07
N ASN A 344 -12.23 11.61 -16.06
CA ASN A 344 -10.94 11.73 -15.40
C ASN A 344 -10.09 10.49 -15.71
N PHE A 345 -9.11 10.66 -16.59
CA PHE A 345 -8.17 9.60 -16.96
C PHE A 345 -7.45 8.97 -15.74
N GLN A 346 -7.18 9.76 -14.70
CA GLN A 346 -6.49 9.27 -13.49
C GLN A 346 -7.43 8.60 -12.48
N ALA A 347 -8.75 8.72 -12.64
CA ALA A 347 -9.71 8.14 -11.72
C ALA A 347 -9.76 6.61 -11.83
N ASN A 348 -9.78 5.94 -10.69
CA ASN A 348 -9.93 4.48 -10.59
C ASN A 348 -11.26 4.06 -9.94
N VAL A 349 -12.01 5.04 -9.39
CA VAL A 349 -13.26 4.83 -8.65
C VAL A 349 -14.28 5.84 -9.17
N ASP A 350 -15.48 5.35 -9.48
CA ASP A 350 -16.52 6.19 -10.04
C ASP A 350 -17.02 7.24 -9.04
N ALA A 351 -17.21 8.46 -9.53
CA ALA A 351 -17.75 9.59 -8.80
C ALA A 351 -18.53 10.50 -9.77
N SER A 352 -19.15 11.57 -9.26
CA SER A 352 -20.09 12.41 -10.03
C SER A 352 -19.55 12.89 -11.39
N CYS A 353 -20.06 12.30 -12.48
CA CYS A 353 -19.77 12.70 -13.87
C CYS A 353 -20.54 13.96 -14.30
N GLU A 354 -21.68 14.23 -13.66
CA GLU A 354 -22.57 15.34 -13.98
C GLU A 354 -22.70 16.31 -12.79
N GLY A 355 -22.85 17.59 -13.10
CA GLY A 355 -23.27 18.62 -12.15
C GLY A 355 -23.06 20.05 -12.68
N PRO A 356 -23.64 21.05 -11.99
CA PRO A 356 -23.64 22.43 -12.44
C PRO A 356 -22.22 23.02 -12.38
N ALA A 357 -21.85 23.81 -13.40
CA ALA A 357 -20.62 24.59 -13.37
C ALA A 357 -20.78 25.71 -12.32
N THR A 358 -19.86 25.77 -11.35
CA THR A 358 -19.83 26.83 -10.33
C THR A 358 -18.64 27.75 -10.57
N ASN A 359 -18.87 29.06 -10.58
CA ASN A 359 -17.80 30.06 -10.59
C ASN A 359 -17.15 30.11 -9.20
N LEU A 360 -16.15 29.25 -8.97
CA LEU A 360 -15.42 29.15 -7.71
C LEU A 360 -14.26 30.15 -7.69
N SER A 361 -14.02 30.76 -6.54
CA SER A 361 -12.91 31.69 -6.34
C SER A 361 -12.04 31.29 -5.15
N PHE A 362 -10.75 31.55 -5.29
CA PHE A 362 -9.72 31.16 -4.34
C PHE A 362 -9.12 32.38 -3.64
N GLY A 363 -9.22 32.44 -2.31
CA GLY A 363 -8.73 33.58 -1.50
C GLY A 363 -7.28 33.47 -1.04
N GLY A 364 -6.55 32.45 -1.48
CA GLY A 364 -5.16 32.18 -1.08
C GLY A 364 -5.03 31.21 0.11
N VAL A 365 -3.80 31.08 0.60
CA VAL A 365 -3.40 30.19 1.71
C VAL A 365 -2.51 30.92 2.71
N TYR A 366 -2.49 30.43 3.94
CA TYR A 366 -1.53 30.85 4.96
C TYR A 366 -1.25 29.72 5.95
N GLN A 367 -0.12 29.80 6.65
CA GLN A 367 0.33 28.82 7.63
C GLN A 367 0.75 29.52 8.91
N GLN A 368 0.15 29.14 10.03
CA GLN A 368 0.53 29.59 11.37
C GLN A 368 1.45 28.57 12.02
N CYS A 369 2.44 29.04 12.78
CA CYS A 369 3.36 28.20 13.51
C CYS A 369 3.27 28.48 15.01
N GLU A 370 3.08 27.43 15.80
CA GLU A 370 3.01 27.42 17.25
C GLU A 370 4.24 26.68 17.79
N GLN A 371 5.05 27.35 18.61
CA GLN A 371 6.26 26.76 19.20
C GLN A 371 5.86 25.73 20.27
N LEU A 372 6.29 24.47 20.11
CA LEU A 372 6.09 23.43 21.13
C LEU A 372 7.29 23.38 22.08
N THR A 373 8.50 23.61 21.57
CA THR A 373 9.71 23.85 22.37
C THR A 373 10.10 25.33 22.36
N GLN A 374 10.75 25.80 23.43
CA GLN A 374 11.11 27.22 23.58
C GLN A 374 12.11 27.72 22.54
N ASP A 375 12.89 26.82 21.94
CA ASP A 375 13.91 27.06 20.93
C ASP A 375 13.41 26.90 19.49
N ALA A 376 12.09 26.70 19.30
CA ALA A 376 11.48 26.49 17.99
C ALA A 376 11.31 27.76 17.14
N GLY A 377 11.76 28.92 17.61
CA GLY A 377 11.67 30.20 16.88
C GLY A 377 12.18 30.13 15.43
N PRO A 378 13.42 29.68 15.17
CA PRO A 378 13.96 29.60 13.82
C PRO A 378 13.24 28.57 12.94
N LEU A 379 12.59 27.55 13.53
CA LEU A 379 11.75 26.61 12.79
C LEU A 379 10.47 27.29 12.31
N CYS A 380 9.85 28.10 13.18
CA CYS A 380 8.67 28.89 12.80
C CYS A 380 8.97 29.97 11.76
N ASP A 381 10.13 30.63 11.81
CA ASP A 381 10.52 31.61 10.78
C ASP A 381 10.66 30.96 9.40
N LYS A 382 11.10 29.70 9.35
CA LYS A 382 11.21 28.92 8.11
C LYS A 382 9.85 28.47 7.60
N LEU A 383 8.90 28.11 8.46
CA LEU A 383 7.67 27.41 8.07
C LEU A 383 6.41 28.29 8.07
N ALA A 384 6.42 29.42 8.77
CA ALA A 384 5.30 30.37 8.74
C ALA A 384 5.15 31.01 7.36
N GLN A 385 3.90 31.15 6.91
CA GLN A 385 3.56 31.75 5.63
C GLN A 385 2.33 32.64 5.80
N ARG A 386 2.45 33.93 5.51
CA ARG A 386 1.32 34.87 5.55
C ARG A 386 0.56 34.81 4.23
N ASN A 387 -0.74 35.12 4.26
CA ASN A 387 -1.51 35.28 3.04
C ASN A 387 -0.99 36.51 2.28
N PRO A 388 -0.51 36.37 1.03
CA PRO A 388 0.02 37.51 0.28
C PRO A 388 -1.01 38.64 0.04
N ASP A 389 -2.31 38.38 0.19
CA ASP A 389 -3.36 39.40 0.05
C ASP A 389 -3.42 40.33 1.26
N THR A 390 -3.46 39.73 2.46
CA THR A 390 -3.68 40.47 3.71
C THR A 390 -2.37 40.86 4.39
N GLY A 391 -1.25 40.25 3.99
CA GLY A 391 0.03 40.38 4.69
C GLY A 391 -0.01 39.82 6.12
N ASN A 392 -1.02 39.02 6.45
CA ASN A 392 -1.29 38.47 7.77
C ASN A 392 -1.78 37.01 7.69
N PHE A 393 -1.99 36.36 8.83
CA PHE A 393 -2.55 35.01 8.94
C PHE A 393 -4.09 35.04 8.93
N SER A 394 -4.68 35.64 7.89
CA SER A 394 -6.13 35.80 7.76
C SER A 394 -6.59 35.84 6.31
N CYS A 395 -7.87 35.56 6.10
CA CYS A 395 -8.56 35.74 4.82
C CYS A 395 -9.20 37.13 4.73
N ARG A 396 -9.21 37.72 3.54
CA ARG A 396 -9.94 38.97 3.26
C ARG A 396 -11.43 38.69 3.09
N ALA A 397 -12.31 39.54 3.61
CA ALA A 397 -13.75 39.43 3.33
C ALA A 397 -14.01 39.56 1.81
N PRO A 398 -14.86 38.70 1.19
CA PRO A 398 -15.81 37.76 1.79
C PRO A 398 -15.29 36.32 2.00
N TYR A 399 -13.99 36.07 1.84
CA TYR A 399 -13.42 34.73 2.01
C TYR A 399 -13.34 34.32 3.48
N THR A 400 -13.64 33.05 3.75
CA THR A 400 -13.56 32.45 5.08
C THR A 400 -12.40 31.44 5.16
N PRO A 401 -11.70 31.37 6.30
CA PRO A 401 -10.61 30.42 6.50
C PRO A 401 -11.14 29.02 6.79
N THR A 402 -10.53 28.01 6.17
CA THR A 402 -10.74 26.59 6.48
C THR A 402 -9.40 25.98 6.88
N LEU A 403 -9.33 25.39 8.07
CA LEU A 403 -8.14 24.65 8.53
C LEU A 403 -8.00 23.39 7.69
N LEU A 404 -6.94 23.29 6.89
CA LEU A 404 -6.68 22.14 6.04
C LEU A 404 -6.00 21.01 6.81
N ARG A 405 -4.97 21.32 7.59
CA ARG A 405 -4.13 20.33 8.29
C ARG A 405 -3.38 21.00 9.44
N SER A 406 -3.20 20.25 10.53
CA SER A 406 -2.30 20.57 11.64
C SER A 406 -1.15 19.55 11.73
N GLU A 407 0.09 19.95 11.42
CA GLU A 407 1.28 19.09 11.38
C GLU A 407 2.22 19.41 12.54
N GLU A 408 2.91 18.41 13.09
CA GLU A 408 4.02 18.65 14.03
C GLU A 408 5.33 18.50 13.25
N ALA A 409 6.06 19.61 13.12
CA ALA A 409 7.36 19.63 12.48
C ALA A 409 8.45 19.55 13.55
N GLU A 410 9.40 18.64 13.32
CA GLU A 410 10.60 18.48 14.14
C GLU A 410 11.85 18.77 13.31
N GLU A 411 12.83 19.45 13.90
CA GLU A 411 14.12 19.70 13.30
C GLU A 411 15.23 19.36 14.28
N ASP A 412 16.07 18.40 13.91
CA ASP A 412 17.27 18.07 14.66
C ASP A 412 18.39 19.05 14.33
N TYR A 413 19.10 19.49 15.37
CA TYR A 413 20.29 20.29 15.23
C TYR A 413 21.36 19.79 16.20
N SER A 414 22.62 19.92 15.78
CA SER A 414 23.75 19.65 16.67
C SER A 414 24.34 20.96 17.12
N MET A 415 24.63 21.06 18.41
CA MET A 415 25.37 22.17 18.98
C MET A 415 26.64 21.63 19.63
N ASN A 416 27.77 22.23 19.27
CA ASN A 416 29.03 21.89 19.89
C ASN A 416 29.13 22.63 21.24
N GLU A 417 28.95 21.90 22.32
CA GLU A 417 29.08 22.43 23.67
C GLU A 417 30.46 22.09 24.22
N CYS A 418 31.23 23.13 24.55
CA CYS A 418 32.53 22.97 25.18
C CYS A 418 32.44 23.35 26.65
N TYR A 419 32.99 22.51 27.51
CA TYR A 419 33.14 22.78 28.93
C TYR A 419 34.58 22.49 29.37
N ASP A 420 35.04 23.23 30.37
CA ASP A 420 36.39 23.09 30.90
C ASP A 420 36.41 21.96 31.94
N GLN A 421 37.15 20.89 31.66
CA GLN A 421 37.42 19.82 32.63
C GLN A 421 38.76 20.07 33.33
N GLN A 422 38.74 20.06 34.67
CA GLN A 422 39.97 20.10 35.45
C GLN A 422 40.61 18.72 35.56
N LYS A 423 41.85 18.60 35.08
CA LYS A 423 42.67 17.39 35.20
C LYS A 423 43.95 17.69 35.97
N ARG A 424 44.43 16.73 36.76
CA ARG A 424 45.74 16.82 37.42
C ARG A 424 46.88 16.70 36.39
N CYS A 425 47.84 17.62 36.46
CA CYS A 425 49.00 17.73 35.59
C CYS A 425 50.29 18.04 36.40
N GLY A 426 51.45 18.11 35.73
CA GLY A 426 52.76 18.38 36.36
C GLY A 426 53.49 17.15 36.95
N PHE A 427 54.76 17.31 37.35
CA PHE A 427 55.54 16.23 37.99
C PHE A 427 54.87 15.83 39.32
N LEU A 428 54.53 14.54 39.46
CA LEU A 428 53.74 13.95 40.56
C LEU A 428 52.24 14.33 40.63
N GLY A 429 51.69 15.11 39.69
CA GLY A 429 50.26 15.42 39.62
C GLY A 429 49.76 16.45 40.63
N TRP A 430 50.59 17.41 41.03
CA TRP A 430 50.30 18.40 42.07
C TRP A 430 49.68 19.70 41.53
N SER A 431 49.59 19.89 40.21
CA SER A 431 48.91 21.03 39.59
C SER A 431 47.61 20.61 38.89
N TYR A 432 46.69 21.56 38.69
CA TYR A 432 45.45 21.37 37.94
C TYR A 432 45.54 22.13 36.62
N CYS A 433 45.32 21.44 35.51
CA CYS A 433 45.23 22.01 34.17
C CYS A 433 43.77 21.93 33.71
N ASN A 434 43.30 22.96 33.04
CA ASN A 434 41.98 22.94 32.40
C ASN A 434 42.16 22.41 30.97
N ASP A 435 41.45 21.34 30.65
CA ASP A 435 41.33 20.82 29.30
C ASP A 435 39.95 21.18 28.76
N ARG A 436 39.87 21.74 27.56
CA ARG A 436 38.60 22.17 26.97
C ARG A 436 38.03 21.00 26.19
N VAL A 437 37.07 20.30 26.79
CA VAL A 437 36.40 19.17 26.16
C VAL A 437 35.16 19.68 25.45
N CYS A 438 35.09 19.42 24.16
CA CYS A 438 33.96 19.79 23.30
C CYS A 438 33.19 18.53 22.92
N GLU A 439 31.88 18.54 23.13
CA GLU A 439 30.99 17.45 22.79
C GLU A 439 29.89 17.96 21.86
N ASN A 440 29.65 17.23 20.77
CA ASN A 440 28.52 17.50 19.89
C ASN A 440 27.27 16.93 20.54
N LYS A 441 26.45 17.81 21.11
CA LYS A 441 25.14 17.43 21.62
C LYS A 441 24.10 17.55 20.52
N HIS A 442 23.25 16.54 20.44
CA HIS A 442 22.13 16.50 19.51
C HIS A 442 20.87 16.95 20.24
N TYR A 443 20.26 18.01 19.71
CA TYR A 443 19.02 18.58 20.20
C TYR A 443 17.96 18.45 19.12
N SER A 444 16.70 18.46 19.54
CA SER A 444 15.56 18.46 18.63
C SER A 444 14.57 19.53 19.09
N ARG A 445 14.11 20.33 18.14
CA ARG A 445 13.09 21.36 18.38
C ARG A 445 11.83 21.02 17.62
N SER A 446 10.69 21.33 18.21
CA SER A 446 9.40 21.01 17.61
C SER A 446 8.44 22.19 17.60
N ALA A 447 7.64 22.26 16.53
CA ALA A 447 6.60 23.26 16.34
C ALA A 447 5.37 22.66 15.66
N ARG A 448 4.19 23.18 15.97
CA ARG A 448 2.94 22.81 15.33
C ARG A 448 2.59 23.81 14.23
N ILE A 449 2.26 23.32 13.04
CA ILE A 449 1.96 24.13 11.87
C ILE A 449 0.51 23.91 11.47
N ASN A 450 -0.27 24.98 11.50
CA ASN A 450 -1.67 24.98 11.10
C ASN A 450 -1.78 25.64 9.72
N THR A 451 -2.10 24.84 8.70
CA THR A 451 -2.25 25.30 7.32
C THR A 451 -3.71 25.59 7.02
N TYR A 452 -4.00 26.81 6.54
CA TYR A 452 -5.34 27.28 6.21
C TYR A 452 -5.43 27.67 4.74
N TRP A 453 -6.63 27.54 4.18
CA TRP A 453 -6.95 28.05 2.86
C TRP A 453 -8.26 28.85 2.90
N CYS A 454 -8.37 29.82 2.00
CA CYS A 454 -9.46 30.78 1.97
C CYS A 454 -10.43 30.46 0.82
N SER A 455 -11.70 30.26 1.16
CA SER A 455 -12.77 29.93 0.22
C SER A 455 -13.97 30.85 0.40
N VAL A 456 -14.85 30.93 -0.61
CA VAL A 456 -16.12 31.64 -0.52
C VAL A 456 -17.26 30.72 -0.98
N ASN A 457 -18.30 30.60 -0.17
CA ASN A 457 -19.50 29.85 -0.52
C ASN A 457 -20.46 30.79 -1.28
N GLY A 458 -20.42 30.76 -2.60
CA GLY A 458 -21.24 31.59 -3.49
C GLY A 458 -20.43 32.33 -4.54
N ASN A 459 -21.07 33.26 -5.26
CA ASN A 459 -20.38 34.05 -6.29
C ASN A 459 -19.43 35.06 -5.65
N ALA A 460 -18.14 34.92 -5.95
CA ALA A 460 -17.15 35.93 -5.61
C ALA A 460 -17.27 37.14 -6.54
N PRO A 461 -16.86 38.34 -6.10
CA PRO A 461 -16.68 39.47 -7.01
C PRO A 461 -15.66 39.15 -8.11
N ASP A 462 -15.88 39.64 -9.32
CA ASP A 462 -15.00 39.41 -10.47
C ASP A 462 -13.56 39.84 -10.15
N ASN A 463 -12.60 38.99 -10.53
CA ASN A 463 -11.15 39.20 -10.34
C ASN A 463 -10.71 39.51 -8.89
N SER A 464 -11.47 39.06 -7.89
CA SER A 464 -11.16 39.27 -6.48
C SER A 464 -10.28 38.20 -5.84
N GLY A 465 -10.07 37.07 -6.54
CA GLY A 465 -9.34 35.91 -6.04
C GLY A 465 -7.89 35.84 -6.51
N TYR A 466 -7.27 34.67 -6.29
CA TYR A 466 -6.01 34.30 -6.91
C TYR A 466 -6.26 33.36 -8.09
N LEU A 467 -5.46 33.56 -9.14
CA LEU A 467 -5.25 32.56 -10.18
C LEU A 467 -4.39 31.43 -9.61
N PHE A 468 -4.81 30.19 -9.85
CA PHE A 468 -4.07 29.00 -9.42
C PHE A 468 -3.21 28.48 -10.58
N GLY A 469 -1.89 28.45 -10.35
CA GLY A 469 -0.87 28.04 -11.34
C GLY A 469 -0.23 26.69 -11.03
N GLY A 470 -0.93 25.83 -10.30
CA GLY A 470 -0.43 24.51 -9.90
C GLY A 470 0.39 24.53 -8.60
N LEU A 471 0.97 23.37 -8.29
CA LEU A 471 1.77 23.12 -7.10
C LEU A 471 2.96 22.24 -7.44
N TYR A 472 4.04 22.35 -6.66
CA TYR A 472 5.22 21.52 -6.80
C TYR A 472 5.88 21.29 -5.44
N SER A 473 6.68 20.24 -5.35
CA SER A 473 7.49 19.93 -4.17
C SER A 473 8.91 19.53 -4.60
N PRO A 474 9.82 19.25 -3.67
CA PRO A 474 11.13 18.70 -4.00
C PRO A 474 11.04 17.34 -4.73
N SER A 475 9.96 16.58 -4.51
CA SER A 475 9.73 15.25 -5.11
C SER A 475 8.80 15.28 -6.34
N MET A 476 7.95 16.30 -6.50
CA MET A 476 6.97 16.38 -7.59
C MET A 476 7.08 17.68 -8.41
N PRO A 477 7.15 17.60 -9.75
CA PRO A 477 7.12 18.78 -10.61
C PRO A 477 5.70 19.36 -10.70
N ASN A 478 5.60 20.64 -11.04
CA ASN A 478 4.32 21.28 -11.36
C ASN A 478 3.81 20.77 -12.72
N PRO A 479 2.61 20.17 -12.80
CA PRO A 479 2.06 19.67 -14.07
C PRO A 479 1.90 20.74 -15.16
N ILE A 480 1.79 22.02 -14.79
CA ILE A 480 1.62 23.12 -15.76
C ILE A 480 2.94 23.47 -16.44
N THR A 481 4.07 23.38 -15.72
CA THR A 481 5.39 23.77 -16.24
C THR A 481 6.30 22.58 -16.51
N ASN A 482 5.91 21.37 -16.09
CA ASN A 482 6.74 20.17 -16.04
C ASN A 482 8.10 20.41 -15.36
N SER A 483 8.15 21.33 -14.39
CA SER A 483 9.36 21.71 -13.67
C SER A 483 9.07 21.98 -12.19
N LYS A 484 10.10 22.04 -11.34
CA LYS A 484 9.96 22.39 -9.91
C LYS A 484 9.88 23.91 -9.73
N GLY A 485 8.90 24.54 -10.39
CA GLY A 485 8.75 25.99 -10.43
C GLY A 485 7.37 26.45 -10.90
N CYS A 486 7.08 27.73 -10.65
CA CYS A 486 5.83 28.36 -11.04
C CYS A 486 5.83 28.84 -12.49
N PRO A 487 4.65 28.92 -13.14
CA PRO A 487 4.52 29.56 -14.44
C PRO A 487 4.93 31.04 -14.42
N PRO A 488 5.19 31.67 -15.58
CA PRO A 488 5.44 33.10 -15.66
C PRO A 488 4.34 33.92 -15.00
N ASN A 489 4.71 34.95 -14.23
CA ASN A 489 3.82 35.83 -13.48
C ASN A 489 3.07 35.17 -12.32
N PHE A 490 3.52 34.00 -11.85
CA PHE A 490 3.07 33.37 -10.61
C PHE A 490 4.16 33.42 -9.54
N THR A 491 3.75 33.70 -8.31
CA THR A 491 4.64 33.75 -7.14
C THR A 491 4.47 32.46 -6.33
N PRO A 492 5.58 31.79 -5.94
CA PRO A 492 5.52 30.60 -5.11
C PRO A 492 5.23 30.98 -3.64
N VAL A 493 4.29 30.27 -3.01
CA VAL A 493 3.87 30.44 -1.62
C VAL A 493 4.07 29.11 -0.89
N LYS A 494 4.69 29.13 0.29
CA LYS A 494 4.89 27.90 1.08
C LYS A 494 3.55 27.27 1.45
N PHE A 495 3.50 25.95 1.39
CA PHE A 495 2.29 25.18 1.65
C PHE A 495 2.70 23.85 2.27
N LEU A 496 2.17 23.53 3.46
CA LEU A 496 2.53 22.37 4.29
C LEU A 496 3.99 22.36 4.79
N SER A 497 4.32 21.40 5.64
CA SER A 497 5.65 21.29 6.28
C SER A 497 6.70 20.56 5.41
N ASP A 498 6.29 19.91 4.33
CA ASP A 498 7.10 19.02 3.49
C ASP A 498 7.84 19.72 2.35
N GLY A 499 7.84 21.06 2.34
CA GLY A 499 8.50 21.88 1.34
C GLY A 499 7.69 22.07 0.05
N MET A 500 6.39 21.78 0.06
CA MET A 500 5.52 22.06 -1.06
C MET A 500 5.29 23.58 -1.24
N MET A 501 5.17 23.96 -2.51
CA MET A 501 5.00 25.33 -2.95
C MET A 501 3.75 25.42 -3.83
N LEU A 502 2.92 26.43 -3.55
CA LEU A 502 1.69 26.75 -4.27
C LEU A 502 1.93 27.98 -5.16
N CYS A 503 1.59 27.90 -6.45
CA CYS A 503 1.78 28.99 -7.39
C CYS A 503 0.55 29.88 -7.49
N LEU A 504 0.66 31.13 -7.05
CA LEU A 504 -0.44 32.11 -7.03
C LEU A 504 -0.14 33.33 -7.90
N SER A 505 -1.15 33.83 -8.61
CA SER A 505 -1.05 35.10 -9.35
C SER A 505 -2.31 35.97 -9.17
N ARG A 506 -2.13 37.28 -9.30
CA ARG A 506 -3.21 38.29 -9.41
C ARG A 506 -3.21 38.99 -10.76
N ASP A 507 -2.30 38.61 -11.65
CA ASP A 507 -2.20 39.17 -12.97
C ASP A 507 -3.19 38.45 -13.89
N TYR A 508 -4.40 39.00 -13.96
CA TYR A 508 -5.48 38.48 -14.81
C TYR A 508 -5.24 38.71 -16.30
N GLU A 509 -4.36 39.65 -16.67
CA GLU A 509 -4.07 39.97 -18.06
C GLU A 509 -3.13 38.93 -18.69
N THR A 510 -2.04 38.59 -17.99
CA THR A 510 -1.00 37.70 -18.53
C THR A 510 -0.96 36.33 -17.86
N GLY A 511 -1.37 36.24 -16.59
CA GLY A 511 -1.37 34.99 -15.82
C GLY A 511 -2.54 34.06 -16.14
N SER A 512 -3.64 34.59 -16.68
CA SER A 512 -4.84 33.83 -17.05
C SER A 512 -4.54 32.70 -18.05
N ARG A 513 -3.54 32.86 -18.92
CA ARG A 513 -3.09 31.84 -19.87
C ARG A 513 -2.62 30.54 -19.21
N TYR A 514 -2.02 30.62 -18.03
CA TYR A 514 -1.49 29.46 -17.30
C TYR A 514 -2.33 29.09 -16.07
N ALA A 515 -3.42 29.82 -15.85
CA ALA A 515 -4.32 29.58 -14.73
C ALA A 515 -5.25 28.40 -15.03
N VAL A 516 -5.37 27.49 -14.07
CA VAL A 516 -6.38 26.43 -14.09
C VAL A 516 -7.48 26.76 -13.09
N GLN A 517 -8.73 26.40 -13.41
CA GLN A 517 -9.84 26.62 -12.49
C GLN A 517 -9.64 25.74 -11.25
N PHE A 518 -9.76 26.35 -10.07
CA PHE A 518 -9.53 25.71 -8.79
C PHE A 518 -10.84 25.40 -8.06
N GLY A 519 -10.99 24.13 -7.65
CA GLY A 519 -12.20 23.60 -7.04
C GLY A 519 -12.15 23.42 -5.52
N GLY A 520 -11.06 23.84 -4.88
CA GLY A 520 -10.86 23.73 -3.43
C GLY A 520 -9.81 22.72 -2.98
N LEU A 521 -9.59 22.71 -1.67
CA LEU A 521 -8.67 21.81 -0.96
C LEU A 521 -9.43 21.04 0.13
N PHE A 522 -9.03 19.80 0.37
CA PHE A 522 -9.50 19.02 1.52
C PHE A 522 -8.44 18.01 1.94
N SER A 523 -8.65 17.40 3.11
CA SER A 523 -7.70 16.44 3.68
C SER A 523 -8.41 15.36 4.49
N CYS A 524 -7.65 14.46 5.11
CA CYS A 524 -8.18 13.52 6.09
C CYS A 524 -8.78 14.21 7.34
N GLN A 525 -8.47 15.49 7.60
CA GLN A 525 -8.94 16.27 8.75
C GLN A 525 -10.01 17.31 8.37
N SER A 526 -10.02 17.77 7.13
CA SER A 526 -10.89 18.86 6.66
C SER A 526 -11.68 18.47 5.44
N ASN A 527 -12.93 18.94 5.38
CA ASN A 527 -13.78 18.77 4.21
C ASN A 527 -13.63 19.98 3.25
N ASN A 528 -14.18 19.87 2.04
CA ASN A 528 -14.20 20.96 1.08
C ASN A 528 -15.51 21.77 1.22
N PRO A 529 -15.46 23.04 1.67
CA PRO A 529 -16.65 23.90 1.76
C PRO A 529 -17.34 24.10 0.41
N LEU A 530 -16.57 24.11 -0.69
CA LEU A 530 -17.08 24.29 -2.05
C LEU A 530 -17.84 23.07 -2.58
N ALA A 531 -17.76 21.93 -1.88
CA ALA A 531 -18.47 20.70 -2.21
C ALA A 531 -19.49 20.33 -1.12
N ASN A 532 -20.26 21.30 -0.63
CA ASN A 532 -21.24 21.14 0.45
C ASN A 532 -20.63 20.55 1.74
N GLY A 533 -19.37 20.88 2.03
CA GLY A 533 -18.69 20.39 3.22
C GLY A 533 -18.40 18.89 3.19
N GLN A 534 -18.27 18.28 2.01
CA GLN A 534 -17.89 16.87 1.85
C GLN A 534 -16.42 16.74 1.41
N ARG A 535 -15.80 15.59 1.68
CA ARG A 535 -14.42 15.28 1.25
C ARG A 535 -14.38 14.82 -0.21
N ARG A 536 -14.80 15.71 -1.11
CA ARG A 536 -14.80 15.48 -2.55
C ARG A 536 -14.60 16.78 -3.30
N CYS A 537 -14.28 16.64 -4.59
CA CYS A 537 -14.32 17.79 -5.47
C CYS A 537 -15.75 18.19 -5.83
N PRO A 538 -15.99 19.48 -6.11
CA PRO A 538 -17.23 19.93 -6.72
C PRO A 538 -17.44 19.25 -8.08
N PRO A 539 -18.67 19.17 -8.59
CA PRO A 539 -18.92 18.61 -9.91
C PRO A 539 -18.10 19.31 -11.00
N GLN A 540 -17.67 18.57 -12.03
CA GLN A 540 -16.76 19.02 -13.10
C GLN A 540 -15.30 19.24 -12.69
N PHE A 541 -14.95 19.03 -11.42
CA PHE A 541 -13.57 19.06 -10.94
C PHE A 541 -13.06 17.64 -10.66
N SER A 542 -11.80 17.43 -11.01
CA SER A 542 -11.04 16.22 -10.75
C SER A 542 -10.16 16.42 -9.52
N GLN A 543 -10.06 15.38 -8.69
CA GLN A 543 -9.17 15.37 -7.53
C GLN A 543 -7.76 14.95 -7.91
N HIS A 544 -6.80 15.61 -7.27
CA HIS A 544 -5.39 15.31 -7.41
C HIS A 544 -4.75 15.30 -6.02
N SER A 545 -3.98 14.26 -5.73
CA SER A 545 -3.19 14.18 -4.50
C SER A 545 -2.07 15.22 -4.55
N ALA A 546 -2.03 16.12 -3.57
CA ALA A 546 -0.96 17.09 -3.42
C ALA A 546 0.23 16.44 -2.72
N THR A 547 0.02 15.80 -1.56
CA THR A 547 1.02 15.07 -0.77
C THR A 547 0.32 14.22 0.30
N VAL A 548 1.07 13.32 0.91
CA VAL A 548 0.65 12.55 2.08
C VAL A 548 1.59 12.91 3.22
N SER A 549 1.08 13.61 4.24
CA SER A 549 1.85 14.04 5.41
C SER A 549 1.36 13.34 6.67
N ASP A 550 2.23 12.51 7.26
CA ASP A 550 1.97 11.65 8.42
C ASP A 550 0.68 10.83 8.29
N GLY A 551 0.56 10.14 7.16
CA GLY A 551 -0.61 9.32 6.83
C GLY A 551 -1.90 10.10 6.54
N CYS A 552 -1.85 11.43 6.47
CA CYS A 552 -2.97 12.26 6.04
C CYS A 552 -2.77 12.70 4.59
N GLU A 553 -3.65 12.28 3.69
CA GLU A 553 -3.65 12.78 2.32
C GLU A 553 -4.22 14.21 2.25
N ILE A 554 -3.54 15.08 1.52
CA ILE A 554 -4.02 16.41 1.14
C ILE A 554 -4.36 16.39 -0.35
N VAL A 555 -5.58 16.80 -0.68
CA VAL A 555 -6.14 16.71 -2.02
C VAL A 555 -6.58 18.10 -2.48
N TYR A 556 -6.30 18.39 -3.75
CA TYR A 556 -6.76 19.61 -4.43
C TYR A 556 -7.61 19.27 -5.65
N CYS A 557 -8.52 20.18 -5.96
CA CYS A 557 -9.45 20.03 -7.06
C CYS A 557 -9.11 21.00 -8.19
N VAL A 558 -9.02 20.50 -9.42
CA VAL A 558 -8.94 21.33 -10.63
C VAL A 558 -9.97 20.87 -11.65
N GLN A 559 -10.34 21.75 -12.57
CA GLN A 559 -11.28 21.40 -13.63
C GLN A 559 -10.84 20.11 -14.35
N SER A 560 -11.80 19.21 -14.58
CA SER A 560 -11.54 17.98 -15.32
C SER A 560 -10.93 18.30 -16.69
N ASN A 561 -10.05 17.42 -17.17
CA ASN A 561 -9.25 17.59 -18.38
C ASN A 561 -8.12 18.64 -18.33
N SER A 562 -7.93 19.38 -17.25
CA SER A 562 -6.77 20.30 -17.14
C SER A 562 -5.42 19.56 -17.03
N PHE A 563 -5.42 18.31 -16.54
CA PHE A 563 -4.23 17.47 -16.37
C PHE A 563 -4.40 16.07 -16.97
N THR A 564 -5.24 15.92 -17.99
CA THR A 564 -5.52 14.60 -18.62
C THR A 564 -4.44 14.09 -19.55
N GLU A 565 -3.45 14.92 -19.91
CA GLU A 565 -2.30 14.48 -20.70
C GLU A 565 -1.26 13.86 -19.78
N GLY A 566 -1.02 12.55 -19.92
CA GLY A 566 0.06 11.85 -19.22
C GLY A 566 -0.17 10.36 -19.05
N GLU A 567 0.86 9.68 -18.56
CA GLU A 567 0.79 8.29 -18.14
C GLU A 567 -0.06 8.15 -16.85
N LEU A 568 -0.62 6.98 -16.59
CA LEU A 568 -1.31 6.71 -15.32
C LEU A 568 -0.32 6.87 -14.18
N LYS A 569 -0.63 7.67 -13.16
CA LYS A 569 0.29 7.83 -12.03
C LYS A 569 0.46 6.48 -11.33
N PRO A 570 1.69 6.09 -10.97
CA PRO A 570 1.96 4.83 -10.28
C PRO A 570 1.25 4.77 -8.93
N VAL A 571 1.23 3.57 -8.35
CA VAL A 571 0.73 3.37 -6.98
C VAL A 571 1.65 4.09 -5.99
N SER A 572 1.07 4.72 -4.98
CA SER A 572 1.79 5.30 -3.84
C SER A 572 2.06 4.20 -2.82
N LEU A 573 3.34 3.83 -2.66
CA LEU A 573 3.74 2.79 -1.72
C LEU A 573 3.95 3.37 -0.30
N PRO A 574 3.63 2.61 0.76
CA PRO A 574 4.06 2.95 2.12
C PRO A 574 5.60 2.93 2.23
N PRO A 575 6.19 3.47 3.31
CA PRO A 575 5.55 4.11 4.47
C PRO A 575 5.05 5.53 4.15
N PHE A 576 3.88 5.87 4.69
CA PHE A 576 3.29 7.20 4.65
C PHE A 576 3.57 7.99 5.93
N THR A 577 4.05 7.30 6.96
CA THR A 577 4.54 7.86 8.22
C THR A 577 6.05 7.94 8.18
N ARG A 578 6.59 9.03 8.74
CA ARG A 578 8.04 9.20 8.87
C ARG A 578 8.56 8.28 9.97
N PRO A 579 9.75 7.68 9.82
CA PRO A 579 10.35 6.93 10.91
C PRO A 579 10.53 7.85 12.13
N PRO A 580 10.27 7.38 13.35
CA PRO A 580 10.49 8.19 14.54
C PRO A 580 11.98 8.55 14.62
N LEU A 581 12.26 9.83 14.89
CA LEU A 581 13.60 10.27 15.26
C LEU A 581 13.96 9.57 16.57
N VAL A 582 15.10 8.88 16.58
CA VAL A 582 15.49 7.97 17.66
C VAL A 582 15.58 8.74 18.99
N ARG A 583 14.52 8.72 19.81
CA ARG A 583 14.64 8.93 21.25
C ARG A 583 15.16 7.64 21.85
N MET A 584 16.48 7.56 22.07
CA MET A 584 17.08 6.53 22.92
C MET A 584 16.68 6.78 24.38
N GLU A 585 15.41 6.59 24.71
CA GLU A 585 14.94 6.37 26.07
C GLU A 585 14.26 5.01 26.11
N ALA A 586 15.07 3.95 25.98
CA ALA A 586 14.64 2.61 26.33
C ALA A 586 14.54 2.55 27.86
N ASN A 587 13.42 3.00 28.42
CA ASN A 587 13.10 2.75 29.82
C ASN A 587 12.82 1.25 29.94
N SER A 588 13.86 0.48 30.27
CA SER A 588 13.76 -0.96 30.53
C SER A 588 12.97 -1.20 31.82
N THR A 589 11.65 -1.18 31.71
CA THR A 589 10.69 -1.50 32.78
C THR A 589 10.30 -2.98 32.73
N VAL A 590 9.95 -3.53 33.88
CA VAL A 590 9.32 -4.86 33.96
C VAL A 590 7.86 -4.69 33.59
N ILE A 591 7.42 -5.31 32.50
CA ILE A 591 6.02 -5.25 32.05
C ILE A 591 5.32 -6.54 32.49
N VAL A 592 4.20 -6.37 33.20
CA VAL A 592 3.36 -7.47 33.69
C VAL A 592 1.97 -7.32 33.09
N MET A 593 1.48 -8.37 32.44
CA MET A 593 0.15 -8.40 31.86
C MET A 593 -0.62 -9.62 32.37
N THR A 594 -1.85 -9.37 32.83
CA THR A 594 -2.75 -10.40 33.34
C THR A 594 -3.92 -10.62 32.39
N GLU A 595 -4.10 -11.87 31.99
CA GLU A 595 -5.18 -12.31 31.10
C GLU A 595 -5.93 -13.47 31.79
N GLY A 596 -7.08 -13.17 32.39
CA GLY A 596 -7.79 -14.14 33.25
C GLY A 596 -6.90 -14.61 34.41
N GLU A 597 -6.65 -15.92 34.49
CA GLU A 597 -5.76 -16.53 35.50
C GLU A 597 -4.27 -16.58 35.07
N LYS A 598 -3.94 -16.22 33.83
CA LYS A 598 -2.57 -16.30 33.29
C LYS A 598 -1.87 -14.96 33.45
N THR A 599 -0.64 -14.99 33.95
CA THR A 599 0.21 -13.80 34.09
C THR A 599 1.45 -13.94 33.19
N TRP A 600 1.68 -12.94 32.35
CA TRP A 600 2.86 -12.83 31.50
C TRP A 600 3.79 -11.75 32.03
N VAL A 601 5.08 -12.02 32.01
CA VAL A 601 6.10 -11.09 32.50
C VAL A 601 7.22 -10.97 31.48
N ARG A 602 7.65 -9.73 31.25
CA ARG A 602 8.84 -9.36 30.48
C ARG A 602 9.78 -8.58 31.38
N VAL A 603 11.04 -9.02 31.52
CA VAL A 603 12.01 -8.47 32.48
C VAL A 603 13.19 -7.80 31.78
N GLY A 604 13.34 -6.49 31.97
CA GLY A 604 14.53 -5.73 31.53
C GLY A 604 14.79 -5.81 30.02
N ASN A 605 16.07 -5.92 29.63
CA ASN A 605 16.50 -6.02 28.22
C ASN A 605 16.11 -7.34 27.52
N ALA A 606 15.43 -8.27 28.21
CA ALA A 606 14.96 -9.49 27.58
C ALA A 606 13.79 -9.17 26.63
N LYS A 607 14.00 -9.39 25.33
CA LYS A 607 12.99 -9.20 24.27
C LYS A 607 11.92 -10.31 24.20
N GLN A 608 11.78 -11.12 25.25
CA GLN A 608 10.91 -12.30 25.22
C GLN A 608 9.92 -12.29 26.38
N TRP A 609 8.65 -12.50 26.05
CA TRP A 609 7.57 -12.72 27.00
C TRP A 609 7.66 -14.12 27.59
N LYS A 610 7.48 -14.25 28.90
CA LYS A 610 7.42 -15.54 29.59
C LYS A 610 6.15 -15.63 30.43
N MET A 611 5.48 -16.77 30.36
CA MET A 611 4.39 -17.08 31.29
C MET A 611 4.96 -17.30 32.69
N ALA A 612 4.53 -16.47 33.64
CA ALA A 612 5.04 -16.47 35.00
C ALA A 612 4.23 -17.42 35.89
N LYS A 613 4.94 -18.27 36.63
CA LYS A 613 4.35 -19.08 37.69
C LYS A 613 4.16 -18.22 38.96
N PRO A 614 3.14 -18.49 39.81
CA PRO A 614 2.89 -17.69 41.02
C PRO A 614 4.11 -17.53 41.95
N GLU A 615 4.94 -18.57 42.04
CA GLU A 615 6.18 -18.56 42.84
C GLU A 615 7.28 -17.68 42.24
N GLU A 616 7.37 -17.58 40.90
CA GLU A 616 8.33 -16.69 40.23
C GLU A 616 7.94 -15.22 40.43
N ILE A 617 6.63 -14.91 40.48
CA ILE A 617 6.11 -13.56 40.78
C ILE A 617 6.51 -13.10 42.19
N GLN A 618 6.40 -13.98 43.19
CA GLN A 618 6.83 -13.68 44.56
C GLN A 618 8.35 -13.46 44.67
N ASN A 619 9.15 -14.21 43.91
CA ASN A 619 10.60 -14.02 43.87
C ASN A 619 11.00 -12.73 43.16
N MET A 620 10.28 -12.33 42.10
CA MET A 620 10.51 -11.05 41.42
C MET A 620 10.17 -9.85 42.31
N MET A 621 9.10 -9.93 43.11
CA MET A 621 8.78 -8.91 44.15
C MET A 621 9.88 -8.75 45.21
N ARG A 622 10.52 -9.86 45.62
CA ARG A 622 11.65 -9.82 46.58
C ARG A 622 12.92 -9.22 45.98
N MET A 623 13.12 -9.36 44.67
CA MET A 623 14.26 -8.78 43.96
C MET A 623 14.12 -7.26 43.77
N THR A 624 12.91 -6.76 43.50
CA THR A 624 12.64 -5.32 43.36
C THR A 624 12.59 -4.58 44.70
N SER A 625 12.19 -5.23 45.80
CA SER A 625 12.23 -4.61 47.15
C SER A 625 13.65 -4.35 47.68
N ASN A 626 14.68 -5.00 47.11
CA ASN A 626 16.08 -4.84 47.52
C ASN A 626 16.86 -3.83 46.64
N CYS A 627 16.23 -3.21 45.64
CA CYS A 627 16.89 -2.30 44.70
C CYS A 627 16.34 -0.87 44.85
N GLU A 628 16.81 -0.13 45.85
CA GLU A 628 16.25 1.17 46.24
C GLU A 628 16.79 2.38 45.45
N LYS A 629 17.39 2.22 44.24
CA LYS A 629 18.07 3.35 43.57
C LYS A 629 17.94 3.52 42.05
N THR A 630 17.02 2.85 41.37
CA THR A 630 16.75 3.16 39.95
C THR A 630 15.25 3.15 39.70
N GLY A 631 14.73 4.26 39.16
CA GLY A 631 13.31 4.57 39.04
C GLY A 631 12.44 3.43 38.49
N VAL A 632 11.83 2.68 39.40
CA VAL A 632 10.74 1.75 39.12
C VAL A 632 9.44 2.52 39.36
N ASP A 633 8.57 2.51 38.36
CA ASP A 633 7.25 3.13 38.43
C ASP A 633 6.39 2.43 39.50
N PHE A 634 5.93 3.18 40.50
CA PHE A 634 5.12 2.69 41.62
C PHE A 634 3.81 2.03 41.18
N GLY A 635 3.33 2.33 39.96
CA GLY A 635 2.13 1.72 39.37
C GLY A 635 2.25 0.21 39.14
N ALA A 636 3.43 -0.29 38.74
CA ALA A 636 3.65 -1.72 38.50
C ALA A 636 3.66 -2.53 39.81
N LEU A 637 4.19 -1.96 40.90
CA LEU A 637 4.17 -2.56 42.23
C LEU A 637 2.75 -2.65 42.80
N ALA A 638 1.92 -1.64 42.56
CA ALA A 638 0.52 -1.63 43.02
C ALA A 638 -0.34 -2.68 42.27
N LEU A 639 -0.16 -2.83 40.96
CA LEU A 639 -0.86 -3.86 40.15
C LEU A 639 -0.46 -5.28 40.55
N LEU A 640 0.84 -5.52 40.76
CA LEU A 640 1.35 -6.80 41.25
C LEU A 640 0.84 -7.14 42.68
N ALA A 641 0.73 -6.14 43.56
CA ALA A 641 0.14 -6.31 44.89
C ALA A 641 -1.37 -6.61 44.84
N LEU A 642 -2.10 -6.01 43.89
CA LEU A 642 -3.52 -6.29 43.69
C LEU A 642 -3.76 -7.71 43.16
N VAL A 643 -2.94 -8.17 42.21
CA VAL A 643 -3.03 -9.53 41.64
C VAL A 643 -2.72 -10.60 42.70
N THR A 644 -1.68 -10.39 43.51
CA THR A 644 -1.38 -11.30 44.63
C THR A 644 -2.44 -11.24 45.73
N GLY A 645 -3.03 -10.05 45.97
CA GLY A 645 -4.15 -9.86 46.89
C GLY A 645 -5.39 -10.62 46.47
N THR A 646 -5.79 -10.57 45.19
CA THR A 646 -6.97 -11.28 44.67
C THR A 646 -6.76 -12.79 44.59
N MET A 647 -5.54 -13.25 44.25
CA MET A 647 -5.19 -14.69 44.27
C MET A 647 -5.16 -15.27 45.70
N ASN A 648 -4.70 -14.50 46.69
CA ASN A 648 -4.78 -14.91 48.10
C ASN A 648 -6.22 -14.86 48.64
N TRP A 649 -7.07 -13.98 48.10
CA TRP A 649 -8.46 -13.87 48.50
C TRP A 649 -9.31 -15.03 47.95
N SER A 650 -9.06 -15.50 46.71
CA SER A 650 -9.73 -16.69 46.17
C SER A 650 -9.30 -17.99 46.87
N ASN A 651 -8.02 -18.11 47.25
CA ASN A 651 -7.52 -19.26 48.02
C ASN A 651 -7.95 -19.27 49.50
N ARG A 652 -8.40 -18.15 50.08
CA ARG A 652 -8.93 -18.10 51.45
C ARG A 652 -10.41 -18.47 51.57
N PHE A 653 -11.18 -18.43 50.48
CA PHE A 653 -12.62 -18.75 50.50
C PHE A 653 -12.99 -20.17 50.06
N THR A 654 -12.04 -20.97 49.55
CA THR A 654 -12.24 -22.41 49.32
C THR A 654 -12.03 -23.27 50.58
N GLY A 655 -11.80 -22.64 51.74
CA GLY A 655 -11.53 -23.30 53.02
C GLY A 655 -12.56 -23.09 54.13
N ILE A 656 -13.76 -22.57 53.83
CA ILE A 656 -14.85 -22.46 54.82
C ILE A 656 -16.00 -23.38 54.41
N ARG A 657 -16.01 -24.58 55.00
CA ARG A 657 -17.22 -25.38 55.16
C ARG A 657 -18.16 -24.67 56.14
N PHE A 658 -19.36 -24.34 55.69
CA PHE A 658 -20.61 -24.65 56.39
C PHE A 658 -21.65 -25.07 55.35
#